data_AF-A0A1G2YJP3-F1
#
_entry.id   AF-A0A1G2YJP3-F1
#
_cell.length_a   1.000
_cell.length_b   1.000
_cell.length_c   1.000
_cell.angle_alpha   90.00
_cell.angle_beta   90.00
_cell.angle_gamma   90.00
#
_symmetry.space_group_name_H-M   'P 1'
#
loop_
_entity.id
_entity.type
_entity.pdbx_description
1 polymer ?
#
loop_
_entity_poly.entity_id
_entity_poly.type
_entity_poly.pdbx_seq_one_letter_code
_entity_poly.pdbx_strand_id
1 'polypeptide(L)'
;MNRKLVIFICTICLMTFSAYALDVDATWTSTNWLDVDNWDSNEAPVDGADDATISDGHMAVLTGTQTVSIKKLWISGVSGSSVLVAGNSLLEILSPSCLYVGRSDGTGRLRLQDEAVLNVPETVYVGYGANSNGSLEVVDGIANIRTLTFGAYDGSQGIVNVYGGRINVDYRIYMGNTGGSETSPAITILNILGGEIIFDPNSTGTEYFMVGYNGTGYTINTIEQSGGTVSASYRFHLGDRNNNNVCRYSISNGRLEVADRLANGYYWGSSYGRPVSSFEIIGSKPVVEAGTYYQNSRSTLKATLTEDGVSPINITGEAFFESGAQLEVELKNGGQLYAKTSYDVMIANEITLQGSLVKVGDSNNCWDWTIISENGKDKLRITYTPNVTPSSWQLFDGLVLWLDASNLSSIVPAGSGLQNGDKISAWQDIMAGFNTTSDNAVQNVSVNQPIWDSSVEKLGGKSAIVFDGVDSYMNINSLCIGSETTIFIVAENKIQNSGQSYHRPLLAADNDPYRSNGDGYGIGYTQLSANEFMAFLANGTTTDIQHNIVSMDDNFRIYTVRKNGSSSTELFEFEDGDTNNVLIDDTPVFSRVTSFHTGYDIGAHAGADPQYPRQYLGSIAEIIVFNRCLSVSDIKSVTDYLNDKYFHDLYAVCVDSLDRVFPDQTPAEKSSFEPISLPKGGTAAFQYAVMAPTNGTCKFTILPAIDANGIRLGEISKSYHLETVYVEANTNGCGNTAAGVVPPTSWHTSFTRMAPFNVAEVLVEASELVLTSGQYSAVLIDIEIPTDAVSGTYIGYIQFEMGSEKIKLPYNIRVHDVTLPKNPAMQLGHWIERAPENLTTNSTLPAWWSDEHWRLLRKSGRVMWSFGERSVMTPLAEGTYPLIKTRHDDNGNYTFDYTNFDRWVEMFSDLGFTQFEGAHATFNAVYSWHISTGQRVTVLPSDAINQARLYFLTIFWDALYQHLDAKGWKSIYVQHLIDEPADVGVYQSLHNVFATNMPGMKNIDAILFNPTNYSPMVSIEVLNLPTLAANQNLVNQRLADGNEVWLYSCCSPYPPEYPNRHLDLRLTSGRLYPWLAYFYNAQGYCNWAANRYRGANPYTSSIGPLPDGTQNPGHPVGDSWFYYKSPSGLRGSMRMVAFRDGLQDFTLLKLLEAQNDTAAANIVAEIVRSATDWEIDPSAYHQARTDLLESLDLYN
;
A
#
# COMPACT_ATOMS: atom_id res chain seq x y z
N MET A 1 -54.74 -52.23 6.40
CA MET A 1 -55.87 -52.10 5.45
C MET A 1 -56.40 -50.66 5.52
N ASN A 2 -56.88 -50.12 4.39
CA ASN A 2 -57.65 -48.85 4.21
C ASN A 2 -56.97 -47.47 4.47
N ARG A 3 -56.96 -46.64 3.39
CA ARG A 3 -57.01 -45.14 3.31
C ARG A 3 -55.86 -44.33 3.96
N LYS A 4 -55.03 -43.52 3.25
CA LYS A 4 -55.36 -42.28 2.48
C LYS A 4 -54.07 -41.62 1.84
N LEU A 5 -54.24 -40.68 0.89
CA LEU A 5 -53.30 -39.61 0.37
C LEU A 5 -51.97 -40.04 -0.32
N VAL A 6 -51.33 -39.42 -1.34
CA VAL A 6 -51.52 -38.43 -2.46
C VAL A 6 -50.08 -38.05 -2.96
N ILE A 7 -49.90 -37.58 -4.23
CA ILE A 7 -48.63 -37.10 -4.91
C ILE A 7 -47.64 -38.24 -5.30
N PHE A 8 -47.18 -38.50 -6.55
CA PHE A 8 -46.62 -37.78 -7.76
C PHE A 8 -45.10 -37.41 -7.67
N ILE A 9 -44.11 -37.96 -8.41
CA ILE A 9 -43.85 -38.33 -9.85
C ILE A 9 -43.14 -37.20 -10.64
N CYS A 10 -42.15 -37.42 -11.54
CA CYS A 10 -41.05 -38.42 -11.71
C CYS A 10 -40.15 -38.00 -12.91
N THR A 11 -39.02 -38.69 -13.21
CA THR A 11 -37.90 -38.14 -14.02
C THR A 11 -37.27 -39.11 -15.07
N ILE A 12 -37.07 -38.65 -16.33
CA ILE A 12 -36.08 -38.98 -17.40
C ILE A 12 -35.81 -40.45 -17.88
N CYS A 13 -35.74 -40.66 -19.22
CA CYS A 13 -34.70 -41.40 -20.02
C CYS A 13 -35.13 -41.54 -21.53
N LEU A 14 -34.38 -41.06 -22.55
CA LEU A 14 -33.28 -41.72 -23.33
C LEU A 14 -33.75 -42.97 -24.14
N MET A 15 -33.43 -43.27 -25.42
CA MET A 15 -32.50 -42.82 -26.53
C MET A 15 -33.00 -43.46 -27.89
N THR A 16 -32.49 -43.37 -29.16
CA THR A 16 -31.30 -42.79 -29.89
C THR A 16 -31.52 -42.69 -31.44
N PHE A 17 -30.68 -41.89 -32.15
CA PHE A 17 -30.17 -41.96 -33.55
C PHE A 17 -31.02 -42.04 -34.88
N SER A 18 -30.87 -40.95 -35.68
CA SER A 18 -30.38 -40.89 -37.10
C SER A 18 -31.29 -40.54 -38.32
N ALA A 19 -30.69 -39.76 -39.24
CA ALA A 19 -30.92 -39.62 -40.71
C ALA A 19 -31.97 -38.65 -41.35
N TYR A 20 -31.57 -37.37 -41.52
CA TYR A 20 -31.58 -36.50 -42.73
C TYR A 20 -32.81 -36.24 -43.66
N ALA A 21 -32.84 -34.98 -44.15
CA ALA A 21 -33.50 -34.42 -45.36
C ALA A 21 -35.03 -34.14 -45.29
N LEU A 22 -35.57 -33.05 -45.86
CA LEU A 22 -34.97 -31.88 -46.58
C LEU A 22 -35.91 -30.66 -46.49
N ASP A 23 -35.40 -29.45 -46.78
CA ASP A 23 -36.08 -28.16 -46.64
C ASP A 23 -37.20 -27.90 -47.67
N VAL A 24 -38.12 -27.00 -47.29
CA VAL A 24 -38.81 -26.09 -48.23
C VAL A 24 -38.87 -24.70 -47.57
N ASP A 25 -38.25 -23.71 -48.20
CA ASP A 25 -38.32 -22.31 -47.78
C ASP A 25 -39.75 -21.74 -47.82
N ALA A 26 -40.11 -21.01 -46.77
CA ALA A 26 -41.29 -20.14 -46.73
C ALA A 26 -40.93 -18.83 -46.01
N THR A 27 -40.12 -18.00 -46.65
CA THR A 27 -39.71 -16.67 -46.14
C THR A 27 -40.89 -15.71 -46.04
N TRP A 28 -41.56 -15.68 -44.89
CA TRP A 28 -42.53 -14.65 -44.53
C TRP A 28 -41.81 -13.36 -44.10
N THR A 29 -41.31 -12.62 -45.08
CA THR A 29 -40.81 -11.26 -44.86
C THR A 29 -41.97 -10.25 -44.76
N SER A 30 -41.83 -9.28 -43.85
CA SER A 30 -42.70 -8.12 -43.63
C SER A 30 -44.20 -8.39 -43.39
N THR A 31 -44.59 -8.31 -42.12
CA THR A 31 -45.92 -7.85 -41.69
C THR A 31 -45.73 -6.72 -40.67
N ASN A 32 -46.32 -5.55 -40.92
CA ASN A 32 -46.27 -4.40 -40.01
C ASN A 32 -47.51 -4.44 -39.11
N TRP A 33 -47.39 -5.04 -37.92
CA TRP A 33 -48.55 -5.34 -37.05
C TRP A 33 -49.13 -4.12 -36.32
N LEU A 34 -48.44 -2.98 -36.28
CA LEU A 34 -49.04 -1.70 -35.89
C LEU A 34 -48.89 -0.65 -37.01
N ASP A 35 -49.20 -1.06 -38.25
CA ASP A 35 -49.60 -0.11 -39.29
C ASP A 35 -51.02 0.40 -38.98
N VAL A 36 -51.13 1.70 -38.65
CA VAL A 36 -52.38 2.34 -38.25
C VAL A 36 -53.41 2.37 -39.39
N ASP A 37 -52.98 2.34 -40.65
CA ASP A 37 -53.87 2.35 -41.82
C ASP A 37 -54.42 0.95 -42.16
N ASN A 38 -53.98 -0.12 -41.48
CA ASN A 38 -54.34 -1.51 -41.80
C ASN A 38 -54.83 -2.32 -40.58
N TRP A 39 -55.43 -1.66 -39.59
CA TRP A 39 -56.02 -2.28 -38.39
C TRP A 39 -57.36 -2.98 -38.70
N ASP A 40 -57.33 -4.07 -39.47
CA ASP A 40 -58.48 -4.98 -39.54
C ASP A 40 -58.58 -5.77 -38.23
N SER A 41 -59.73 -5.68 -37.59
CA SER A 41 -59.94 -6.21 -36.24
C SER A 41 -60.09 -7.74 -36.25
N ASN A 42 -59.40 -8.44 -35.33
CA ASN A 42 -60.07 -9.38 -34.42
C ASN A 42 -59.16 -9.94 -33.31
N GLU A 43 -57.85 -10.11 -33.53
CA GLU A 43 -56.92 -10.64 -32.51
C GLU A 43 -55.71 -9.71 -32.33
N ALA A 44 -55.43 -9.33 -31.08
CA ALA A 44 -54.19 -8.67 -30.71
C ALA A 44 -53.11 -9.72 -30.42
N PRO A 45 -51.80 -9.41 -30.55
CA PRO A 45 -50.74 -10.30 -30.14
C PRO A 45 -50.71 -10.42 -28.61
N VAL A 46 -51.31 -11.51 -28.11
CA VAL A 46 -51.39 -11.87 -26.68
C VAL A 46 -50.64 -13.19 -26.39
N ASP A 47 -50.15 -13.90 -27.41
CA ASP A 47 -49.50 -15.21 -27.24
C ASP A 47 -47.98 -15.14 -26.96
N GLY A 48 -47.35 -13.98 -27.15
CA GLY A 48 -45.93 -13.75 -26.90
C GLY A 48 -44.96 -14.36 -27.91
N ALA A 49 -45.43 -14.97 -29.01
CA ALA A 49 -44.56 -15.70 -29.95
C ALA A 49 -43.90 -14.82 -31.03
N ASP A 50 -44.49 -13.66 -31.36
CA ASP A 50 -44.17 -12.91 -32.58
C ASP A 50 -43.11 -11.79 -32.42
N ASP A 51 -42.30 -11.63 -33.47
CA ASP A 51 -41.36 -10.52 -33.66
C ASP A 51 -42.03 -9.39 -34.48
N ALA A 52 -42.18 -8.18 -33.91
CA ALA A 52 -42.84 -7.04 -34.54
C ALA A 52 -41.86 -5.98 -35.09
N THR A 53 -42.19 -5.38 -36.25
CA THR A 53 -41.43 -4.27 -36.85
C THR A 53 -42.36 -3.10 -37.19
N ILE A 54 -41.94 -1.87 -36.87
CA ILE A 54 -42.60 -0.61 -37.23
C ILE A 54 -41.64 0.24 -38.07
N SER A 55 -41.84 0.20 -39.39
CA SER A 55 -41.11 0.98 -40.39
C SER A 55 -42.04 1.94 -41.12
N ASP A 56 -41.71 3.24 -41.07
CA ASP A 56 -42.35 4.30 -41.85
C ASP A 56 -43.84 4.55 -41.58
N GLY A 57 -44.28 4.30 -40.34
CA GLY A 57 -45.64 4.53 -39.85
C GLY A 57 -45.76 5.57 -38.72
N HIS A 58 -46.89 6.27 -38.66
CA HIS A 58 -47.23 7.21 -37.59
C HIS A 58 -47.70 6.50 -36.30
N MET A 59 -47.56 7.20 -35.17
CA MET A 59 -47.87 6.76 -33.79
C MET A 59 -48.87 5.60 -33.69
N ALA A 60 -48.36 4.39 -33.48
CA ALA A 60 -49.17 3.29 -32.98
C ALA A 60 -49.51 3.55 -31.49
N VAL A 61 -50.80 3.60 -31.14
CA VAL A 61 -51.26 4.03 -29.80
C VAL A 61 -51.89 2.88 -29.02
N LEU A 62 -51.16 2.31 -28.06
CA LEU A 62 -51.73 1.46 -27.02
C LEU A 62 -52.33 2.35 -25.92
N THR A 63 -53.64 2.24 -25.68
CA THR A 63 -54.36 3.11 -24.71
C THR A 63 -55.35 2.35 -23.83
N GLY A 64 -55.55 2.85 -22.60
CA GLY A 64 -56.55 2.36 -21.66
C GLY A 64 -55.95 1.42 -20.62
N THR A 65 -56.27 0.13 -20.71
CA THR A 65 -55.78 -0.93 -19.81
C THR A 65 -55.38 -2.18 -20.61
N GLN A 66 -54.68 -1.99 -21.74
CA GLN A 66 -54.34 -3.08 -22.66
C GLN A 66 -53.00 -3.70 -22.27
N THR A 67 -52.89 -5.03 -22.31
CA THR A 67 -51.59 -5.74 -22.21
C THR A 67 -51.23 -6.30 -23.57
N VAL A 68 -50.02 -6.01 -24.03
CA VAL A 68 -49.42 -6.56 -25.26
C VAL A 68 -48.08 -7.18 -24.90
N SER A 69 -48.00 -8.50 -25.01
CA SER A 69 -46.76 -9.27 -24.81
C SER A 69 -46.30 -9.81 -26.15
N ILE A 70 -45.11 -9.43 -26.57
CA ILE A 70 -44.51 -9.81 -27.87
C ILE A 70 -43.09 -10.33 -27.66
N LYS A 71 -42.63 -11.19 -28.56
CA LYS A 71 -41.28 -11.73 -28.48
C LYS A 71 -40.25 -10.65 -28.71
N LYS A 72 -40.42 -9.78 -29.72
CA LYS A 72 -39.41 -8.78 -30.10
C LYS A 72 -40.04 -7.55 -30.74
N LEU A 73 -39.38 -6.39 -30.64
CA LEU A 73 -39.84 -5.15 -31.27
C LEU A 73 -38.69 -4.33 -31.87
N TRP A 74 -38.87 -3.93 -33.13
CA TRP A 74 -38.07 -2.90 -33.81
C TRP A 74 -38.94 -1.70 -34.19
N ILE A 75 -38.57 -0.50 -33.77
CA ILE A 75 -39.17 0.78 -34.19
C ILE A 75 -38.10 1.52 -34.99
N SER A 76 -38.14 1.48 -36.33
CA SER A 76 -37.13 2.15 -37.18
C SER A 76 -37.64 2.33 -38.61
N GLY A 77 -37.57 3.55 -39.14
CA GLY A 77 -37.93 3.89 -40.53
C GLY A 77 -37.27 5.20 -40.99
N VAL A 78 -37.27 5.47 -42.29
CA VAL A 78 -36.70 6.71 -42.86
C VAL A 78 -37.55 7.95 -42.56
N SER A 79 -38.83 7.81 -42.22
CA SER A 79 -39.76 8.92 -41.94
C SER A 79 -40.02 9.20 -40.44
N GLY A 80 -39.40 8.44 -39.54
CA GLY A 80 -39.54 8.62 -38.08
C GLY A 80 -40.65 7.79 -37.44
N SER A 81 -40.54 6.46 -37.54
CA SER A 81 -41.45 5.49 -36.91
C SER A 81 -41.71 5.81 -35.44
N SER A 82 -42.97 5.76 -34.99
CA SER A 82 -43.32 6.08 -33.60
C SER A 82 -44.35 5.16 -32.95
N VAL A 83 -44.17 4.89 -31.66
CA VAL A 83 -45.08 4.13 -30.79
C VAL A 83 -45.36 4.93 -29.51
N LEU A 84 -46.63 4.93 -29.09
CA LEU A 84 -47.11 5.52 -27.85
C LEU A 84 -47.83 4.46 -27.02
N VAL A 85 -47.41 4.28 -25.77
CA VAL A 85 -48.12 3.49 -24.75
C VAL A 85 -48.66 4.47 -23.72
N ALA A 86 -49.97 4.45 -23.46
CA ALA A 86 -50.65 5.42 -22.60
C ALA A 86 -51.78 4.80 -21.77
N GLY A 87 -52.14 5.44 -20.66
CA GLY A 87 -53.01 4.87 -19.64
C GLY A 87 -52.33 3.71 -18.91
N ASN A 88 -53.08 2.97 -18.09
CA ASN A 88 -52.63 1.76 -17.39
C ASN A 88 -52.45 0.55 -18.34
N SER A 89 -51.82 0.77 -19.49
CA SER A 89 -51.47 -0.24 -20.49
C SER A 89 -50.05 -0.78 -20.23
N LEU A 90 -49.83 -2.06 -20.51
CA LEU A 90 -48.56 -2.76 -20.39
C LEU A 90 -48.06 -3.20 -21.77
N LEU A 91 -46.84 -2.80 -22.13
CA LEU A 91 -46.07 -3.37 -23.24
C LEU A 91 -44.96 -4.24 -22.66
N GLU A 92 -44.91 -5.51 -23.06
CA GLU A 92 -43.96 -6.49 -22.56
C GLU A 92 -43.18 -7.15 -23.71
N ILE A 93 -41.86 -7.18 -23.58
CA ILE A 93 -40.94 -7.89 -24.46
C ILE A 93 -40.46 -9.14 -23.73
N LEU A 94 -40.55 -10.33 -24.33
CA LEU A 94 -40.18 -11.58 -23.65
C LEU A 94 -38.68 -11.91 -23.77
N SER A 95 -38.08 -12.35 -22.65
CA SER A 95 -36.70 -12.88 -22.63
C SER A 95 -36.57 -14.11 -23.55
N PRO A 96 -35.46 -14.29 -24.29
CA PRO A 96 -34.20 -13.52 -24.24
C PRO A 96 -34.10 -12.47 -25.38
N SER A 97 -35.16 -11.71 -25.63
CA SER A 97 -35.21 -10.76 -26.75
C SER A 97 -35.09 -9.30 -26.34
N CYS A 98 -34.48 -8.50 -27.21
CA CYS A 98 -34.20 -7.08 -27.00
C CYS A 98 -35.13 -6.16 -27.81
N LEU A 99 -35.41 -4.97 -27.27
CA LEU A 99 -36.14 -3.87 -27.90
C LEU A 99 -35.16 -2.96 -28.67
N TYR A 100 -35.55 -2.48 -29.85
CA TYR A 100 -34.75 -1.55 -30.66
C TYR A 100 -35.57 -0.32 -31.09
N VAL A 101 -35.05 0.88 -30.82
CA VAL A 101 -35.68 2.18 -31.13
C VAL A 101 -34.67 3.02 -31.91
N GLY A 102 -34.85 3.14 -33.22
CA GLY A 102 -33.84 3.66 -34.14
C GLY A 102 -32.72 2.64 -34.37
N ARG A 103 -32.66 2.07 -35.58
CA ARG A 103 -31.69 1.04 -35.97
C ARG A 103 -31.28 1.18 -37.43
N SER A 104 -29.98 1.06 -37.71
CA SER A 104 -29.36 0.98 -39.04
C SER A 104 -29.89 2.02 -40.05
N ASP A 105 -29.36 3.24 -39.99
CA ASP A 105 -29.75 4.41 -40.78
C ASP A 105 -31.22 4.88 -40.61
N GLY A 106 -32.06 4.15 -39.87
CA GLY A 106 -33.44 4.51 -39.57
C GLY A 106 -33.65 5.28 -38.27
N THR A 107 -34.77 6.02 -38.22
CA THR A 107 -35.25 6.81 -37.08
C THR A 107 -36.41 6.11 -36.37
N GLY A 108 -36.44 6.13 -35.04
CA GLY A 108 -37.52 5.55 -34.24
C GLY A 108 -37.77 6.28 -32.90
N ARG A 109 -39.01 6.25 -32.44
CA ARG A 109 -39.44 6.87 -31.17
C ARG A 109 -40.41 5.96 -30.39
N LEU A 110 -40.14 5.74 -29.10
CA LEU A 110 -41.06 5.11 -28.15
C LEU A 110 -41.40 6.09 -27.04
N ARG A 111 -42.70 6.25 -26.74
CA ARG A 111 -43.19 7.12 -25.67
C ARG A 111 -44.11 6.34 -24.72
N LEU A 112 -43.87 6.47 -23.42
CA LEU A 112 -44.77 6.04 -22.35
C LEU A 112 -45.45 7.29 -21.77
N GLN A 113 -46.75 7.19 -21.46
CA GLN A 113 -47.59 8.26 -20.89
C GLN A 113 -48.56 7.71 -19.84
N ASP A 114 -49.02 8.57 -18.93
CA ASP A 114 -50.23 8.38 -18.11
C ASP A 114 -50.32 7.01 -17.39
N GLU A 115 -49.33 6.68 -16.54
CA GLU A 115 -49.18 5.41 -15.81
C GLU A 115 -48.83 4.15 -16.66
N ALA A 116 -48.51 4.31 -17.95
CA ALA A 116 -48.14 3.18 -18.82
C ALA A 116 -46.86 2.47 -18.39
N VAL A 117 -46.85 1.14 -18.53
CA VAL A 117 -45.75 0.26 -18.14
C VAL A 117 -45.06 -0.37 -19.36
N LEU A 118 -43.73 -0.37 -19.36
CA LEU A 118 -42.89 -1.12 -20.29
C LEU A 118 -42.05 -2.15 -19.51
N ASN A 119 -42.14 -3.43 -19.88
CA ASN A 119 -41.30 -4.51 -19.34
C ASN A 119 -40.33 -5.01 -20.42
N VAL A 120 -39.02 -4.92 -20.17
CA VAL A 120 -37.96 -5.51 -21.01
C VAL A 120 -36.93 -6.22 -20.11
N PRO A 121 -37.01 -7.55 -19.94
CA PRO A 121 -36.11 -8.32 -19.08
C PRO A 121 -34.70 -8.51 -19.69
N GLU A 122 -34.38 -7.81 -20.78
CA GLU A 122 -33.12 -7.87 -21.52
C GLU A 122 -32.68 -6.43 -21.89
N THR A 123 -32.14 -6.22 -23.09
CA THR A 123 -31.62 -4.91 -23.51
C THR A 123 -32.64 -4.06 -24.28
N VAL A 124 -32.74 -2.78 -23.93
CA VAL A 124 -33.33 -1.72 -24.75
C VAL A 124 -32.23 -0.95 -25.45
N TYR A 125 -32.26 -0.95 -26.78
CA TYR A 125 -31.32 -0.27 -27.67
C TYR A 125 -31.95 0.99 -28.26
N VAL A 126 -31.35 2.17 -28.05
CA VAL A 126 -31.85 3.45 -28.60
C VAL A 126 -30.77 4.13 -29.47
N GLY A 127 -30.96 4.19 -30.78
CA GLY A 127 -29.93 4.63 -31.73
C GLY A 127 -28.83 3.56 -31.93
N TYR A 128 -29.23 2.39 -32.45
CA TYR A 128 -28.37 1.22 -32.62
C TYR A 128 -28.10 0.89 -34.10
N GLY A 129 -27.07 1.52 -34.63
CA GLY A 129 -26.52 1.31 -35.97
C GLY A 129 -25.99 2.62 -36.54
N ALA A 130 -25.17 2.57 -37.58
CA ALA A 130 -24.66 3.77 -38.23
C ALA A 130 -25.82 4.73 -38.58
N ASN A 131 -25.60 6.04 -38.38
CA ASN A 131 -26.53 7.15 -38.64
C ASN A 131 -27.96 7.02 -38.06
N SER A 132 -28.23 6.04 -37.20
CA SER A 132 -29.58 5.77 -36.68
C SER A 132 -29.97 6.72 -35.56
N ASN A 133 -31.25 7.11 -35.49
CA ASN A 133 -31.74 8.08 -34.52
C ASN A 133 -32.85 7.46 -33.65
N GLY A 134 -32.62 7.30 -32.36
CA GLY A 134 -33.57 6.74 -31.42
C GLY A 134 -33.99 7.76 -30.35
N SER A 135 -35.28 7.79 -30.01
CA SER A 135 -35.80 8.50 -28.84
C SER A 135 -36.67 7.59 -27.95
N LEU A 136 -36.33 7.49 -26.66
CA LEU A 136 -37.19 6.92 -25.62
C LEU A 136 -37.69 8.06 -24.73
N GLU A 137 -38.99 8.12 -24.50
CA GLU A 137 -39.65 9.10 -23.62
C GLU A 137 -40.49 8.38 -22.57
N VAL A 138 -40.27 8.69 -21.29
CA VAL A 138 -41.02 8.16 -20.16
C VAL A 138 -41.67 9.33 -19.44
N VAL A 139 -42.93 9.63 -19.78
CA VAL A 139 -43.71 10.74 -19.23
C VAL A 139 -44.72 10.16 -18.25
N ASP A 140 -44.56 10.39 -16.95
CA ASP A 140 -45.49 9.90 -15.90
C ASP A 140 -45.84 8.38 -15.99
N GLY A 141 -44.94 7.58 -16.59
CA GLY A 141 -45.05 6.13 -16.77
C GLY A 141 -43.84 5.37 -16.19
N ILE A 142 -43.81 4.05 -16.33
CA ILE A 142 -42.79 3.17 -15.71
C ILE A 142 -42.12 2.30 -16.78
N ALA A 143 -40.79 2.27 -16.83
CA ALA A 143 -40.03 1.33 -17.65
C ALA A 143 -39.15 0.42 -16.78
N ASN A 144 -39.44 -0.88 -16.76
CA ASN A 144 -38.66 -1.92 -16.10
C ASN A 144 -37.72 -2.57 -17.13
N ILE A 145 -36.42 -2.34 -17.02
CA ILE A 145 -35.42 -2.69 -18.04
C ILE A 145 -34.22 -3.39 -17.40
N ARG A 146 -33.76 -4.53 -17.93
CA ARG A 146 -32.50 -5.15 -17.46
C ARG A 146 -31.27 -4.34 -17.91
N THR A 147 -31.18 -3.96 -19.18
CA THR A 147 -30.08 -3.10 -19.68
C THR A 147 -30.58 -2.03 -20.64
N LEU A 148 -30.21 -0.78 -20.43
CA LEU A 148 -30.51 0.33 -21.35
C LEU A 148 -29.22 0.77 -22.04
N THR A 149 -29.18 0.81 -23.37
CA THR A 149 -28.00 1.25 -24.11
C THR A 149 -28.36 2.14 -25.28
N PHE A 150 -27.60 3.23 -25.46
CA PHE A 150 -27.93 4.23 -26.47
C PHE A 150 -26.71 4.94 -27.07
N GLY A 151 -26.84 5.35 -28.34
CA GLY A 151 -25.77 5.90 -29.17
C GLY A 151 -24.61 4.92 -29.37
N ALA A 152 -24.80 3.90 -30.21
CA ALA A 152 -23.86 2.77 -30.28
C ALA A 152 -22.79 2.86 -31.40
N TYR A 153 -23.01 3.57 -32.50
CA TYR A 153 -22.13 3.53 -33.70
C TYR A 153 -21.93 4.90 -34.36
N ASP A 154 -21.06 4.98 -35.38
CA ASP A 154 -20.82 6.15 -36.21
C ASP A 154 -22.08 6.94 -36.57
N GLY A 155 -22.13 8.22 -36.21
CA GLY A 155 -23.23 9.13 -36.49
C GLY A 155 -24.57 8.79 -35.82
N SER A 156 -24.63 7.77 -34.96
CA SER A 156 -25.87 7.41 -34.26
C SER A 156 -26.23 8.44 -33.19
N GLN A 157 -27.53 8.70 -33.03
CA GLN A 157 -28.07 9.55 -31.97
C GLN A 157 -29.04 8.74 -31.10
N GLY A 158 -28.76 8.69 -29.80
CA GLY A 158 -29.65 8.08 -28.80
C GLY A 158 -30.12 9.12 -27.80
N ILE A 159 -31.43 9.34 -27.72
CA ILE A 159 -32.05 10.29 -26.79
C ILE A 159 -32.94 9.51 -25.82
N VAL A 160 -32.79 9.76 -24.52
CA VAL A 160 -33.67 9.24 -23.48
C VAL A 160 -34.18 10.44 -22.67
N ASN A 161 -35.47 10.51 -22.45
CA ASN A 161 -36.09 11.58 -21.67
C ASN A 161 -37.03 11.00 -20.61
N VAL A 162 -36.87 11.41 -19.37
CA VAL A 162 -37.72 11.03 -18.24
C VAL A 162 -38.38 12.30 -17.71
N TYR A 163 -39.70 12.40 -17.83
CA TYR A 163 -40.51 13.55 -17.41
C TYR A 163 -41.51 13.06 -16.36
N GLY A 164 -41.23 13.23 -15.06
CA GLY A 164 -42.08 12.75 -13.95
C GLY A 164 -42.21 11.22 -13.79
N GLY A 165 -41.98 10.43 -14.84
CA GLY A 165 -42.01 8.96 -14.81
C GLY A 165 -40.75 8.32 -14.21
N ARG A 166 -40.70 6.98 -14.19
CA ARG A 166 -39.64 6.17 -13.57
C ARG A 166 -39.03 5.16 -14.54
N ILE A 167 -37.70 5.00 -14.50
CA ILE A 167 -36.99 3.86 -15.10
C ILE A 167 -36.37 3.02 -13.98
N ASN A 168 -36.76 1.74 -13.91
CA ASN A 168 -36.15 0.73 -13.03
C ASN A 168 -35.12 -0.09 -13.82
N VAL A 169 -33.91 -0.25 -13.30
CA VAL A 169 -32.78 -0.91 -13.99
C VAL A 169 -32.22 -2.09 -13.18
N ASP A 170 -32.38 -3.31 -13.69
CA ASP A 170 -31.91 -4.53 -13.00
C ASP A 170 -30.42 -4.85 -13.24
N TYR A 171 -29.76 -4.21 -14.21
CA TYR A 171 -28.32 -4.39 -14.41
C TYR A 171 -27.54 -3.13 -14.80
N ARG A 172 -27.71 -2.58 -16.03
CA ARG A 172 -26.78 -1.52 -16.53
C ARG A 172 -27.40 -0.46 -17.43
N ILE A 173 -26.86 0.76 -17.35
CA ILE A 173 -27.01 1.82 -18.36
C ILE A 173 -25.69 1.98 -19.11
N TYR A 174 -25.76 2.03 -20.45
CA TYR A 174 -24.61 2.18 -21.35
C TYR A 174 -24.82 3.33 -22.34
N MET A 175 -24.30 4.51 -22.02
CA MET A 175 -24.19 5.64 -22.94
C MET A 175 -22.90 5.52 -23.76
N GLY A 176 -23.01 5.50 -25.09
CA GLY A 176 -21.83 5.52 -25.98
C GLY A 176 -21.16 4.15 -26.18
N ASN A 177 -21.90 3.05 -26.02
CA ASN A 177 -21.41 1.68 -25.80
C ASN A 177 -20.22 1.24 -26.70
N THR A 178 -20.37 1.30 -28.02
CA THR A 178 -19.29 0.98 -28.98
C THR A 178 -18.66 2.20 -29.66
N GLY A 179 -19.33 3.36 -29.61
CA GLY A 179 -18.84 4.65 -30.14
C GLY A 179 -18.83 4.77 -31.67
N GLY A 180 -18.54 5.97 -32.15
CA GLY A 180 -18.36 6.29 -33.58
C GLY A 180 -16.90 6.61 -33.94
N SER A 181 -16.70 7.32 -35.05
CA SER A 181 -15.39 7.86 -35.45
C SER A 181 -15.23 9.35 -35.09
N GLU A 182 -14.01 9.89 -35.11
CA GLU A 182 -13.73 11.32 -34.82
C GLU A 182 -14.61 12.29 -35.63
N THR A 183 -14.86 11.94 -36.89
CA THR A 183 -15.62 12.74 -37.85
C THR A 183 -17.12 12.44 -37.83
N SER A 184 -17.55 11.39 -37.12
CA SER A 184 -18.95 10.99 -36.98
C SER A 184 -19.17 10.30 -35.61
N PRO A 185 -19.05 11.04 -34.49
CA PRO A 185 -19.17 10.47 -33.15
C PRO A 185 -20.60 10.01 -32.86
N ALA A 186 -20.76 9.02 -31.99
CA ALA A 186 -22.08 8.65 -31.48
C ALA A 186 -22.52 9.67 -30.40
N ILE A 187 -23.75 10.18 -30.52
CA ILE A 187 -24.29 11.22 -29.64
C ILE A 187 -25.31 10.58 -28.68
N THR A 188 -25.14 10.80 -27.38
CA THR A 188 -26.13 10.40 -26.37
C THR A 188 -26.64 11.60 -25.58
N ILE A 189 -27.95 11.61 -25.32
CA ILE A 189 -28.62 12.65 -24.52
C ILE A 189 -29.55 11.96 -23.53
N LEU A 190 -29.40 12.26 -22.24
CA LEU A 190 -30.31 11.81 -21.19
C LEU A 190 -30.88 13.03 -20.44
N ASN A 191 -32.17 13.30 -20.63
CA ASN A 191 -32.86 14.38 -19.93
C ASN A 191 -33.71 13.80 -18.79
N ILE A 192 -33.57 14.31 -17.57
CA ILE A 192 -34.31 13.83 -16.38
C ILE A 192 -35.00 15.04 -15.75
N LEU A 193 -36.24 15.32 -16.16
CA LEU A 193 -37.01 16.47 -15.69
C LEU A 193 -38.06 15.99 -14.67
N GLY A 194 -37.72 16.02 -13.40
CA GLY A 194 -38.61 15.64 -12.29
C GLY A 194 -38.91 14.15 -12.14
N GLY A 195 -38.41 13.28 -13.04
CA GLY A 195 -38.59 11.83 -12.98
C GLY A 195 -37.48 11.09 -12.23
N GLU A 196 -37.55 9.77 -12.24
CA GLU A 196 -36.67 8.90 -11.45
C GLU A 196 -35.94 7.84 -12.31
N ILE A 197 -34.68 7.55 -11.97
CA ILE A 197 -33.95 6.38 -12.45
C ILE A 197 -33.42 5.63 -11.22
N ILE A 198 -33.83 4.37 -11.05
CA ILE A 198 -33.56 3.56 -9.86
C ILE A 198 -32.99 2.22 -10.34
N PHE A 199 -31.83 1.81 -9.81
CA PHE A 199 -31.33 0.45 -10.01
C PHE A 199 -31.88 -0.49 -8.92
N ASP A 200 -32.05 -1.79 -9.20
CA ASP A 200 -32.56 -2.74 -8.19
C ASP A 200 -31.45 -3.17 -7.21
N PRO A 201 -31.48 -2.76 -5.92
CA PRO A 201 -30.43 -3.04 -4.93
C PRO A 201 -30.37 -4.50 -4.47
N ASN A 202 -31.15 -5.38 -5.10
CA ASN A 202 -31.16 -6.83 -4.89
C ASN A 202 -30.62 -7.59 -6.11
N SER A 203 -30.15 -6.90 -7.16
CA SER A 203 -29.56 -7.54 -8.33
C SER A 203 -28.35 -8.38 -7.94
N THR A 204 -28.23 -9.58 -8.53
CA THR A 204 -27.03 -10.42 -8.38
C THR A 204 -25.92 -10.05 -9.36
N GLY A 205 -26.15 -9.06 -10.22
CA GLY A 205 -25.13 -8.46 -11.07
C GLY A 205 -24.53 -7.24 -10.40
N THR A 206 -23.24 -6.97 -10.66
CA THR A 206 -22.69 -5.66 -10.36
C THR A 206 -23.38 -4.62 -11.24
N GLU A 207 -24.12 -3.70 -10.60
CA GLU A 207 -24.90 -2.64 -11.23
C GLU A 207 -23.97 -1.51 -11.70
N TYR A 208 -24.21 -0.96 -12.90
CA TYR A 208 -23.44 0.20 -13.37
C TYR A 208 -24.26 1.19 -14.18
N PHE A 209 -24.07 2.46 -13.86
CA PHE A 209 -24.28 3.55 -14.80
C PHE A 209 -22.95 3.85 -15.51
N MET A 210 -22.82 3.53 -16.80
CA MET A 210 -21.58 3.69 -17.56
C MET A 210 -21.74 4.70 -18.70
N VAL A 211 -20.96 5.78 -18.65
CA VAL A 211 -20.90 6.80 -19.71
C VAL A 211 -19.54 6.76 -20.38
N GLY A 212 -19.49 6.34 -21.65
CA GLY A 212 -18.26 6.28 -22.45
C GLY A 212 -17.46 4.97 -22.39
N TYR A 213 -18.11 3.82 -22.13
CA TYR A 213 -17.43 2.51 -21.95
C TYR A 213 -16.73 1.91 -23.20
N ASN A 214 -16.66 2.62 -24.32
CA ASN A 214 -16.20 2.01 -25.57
C ASN A 214 -14.70 1.65 -25.57
N GLY A 215 -14.33 0.75 -26.49
CA GLY A 215 -12.96 0.26 -26.61
C GLY A 215 -12.08 0.99 -27.64
N THR A 216 -12.67 1.77 -28.56
CA THR A 216 -11.99 2.29 -29.77
C THR A 216 -12.64 3.52 -30.42
N GLY A 217 -13.78 4.01 -29.93
CA GLY A 217 -14.66 4.94 -30.63
C GLY A 217 -14.83 6.30 -29.95
N TYR A 218 -15.43 7.24 -30.66
CA TYR A 218 -15.69 8.61 -30.19
C TYR A 218 -17.17 8.80 -29.87
N THR A 219 -17.44 9.45 -28.72
CA THR A 219 -18.80 9.73 -28.26
C THR A 219 -18.93 11.12 -27.66
N ILE A 220 -20.12 11.70 -27.78
CA ILE A 220 -20.50 12.95 -27.12
C ILE A 220 -21.73 12.64 -26.26
N ASN A 221 -21.55 12.69 -24.94
CA ASN A 221 -22.54 12.26 -23.98
C ASN A 221 -23.01 13.44 -23.13
N THR A 222 -24.30 13.70 -23.11
CA THR A 222 -24.91 14.79 -22.34
C THR A 222 -25.97 14.22 -21.41
N ILE A 223 -25.91 14.56 -20.12
CA ILE A 223 -26.98 14.30 -19.15
C ILE A 223 -27.43 15.65 -18.59
N GLU A 224 -28.74 15.93 -18.62
CA GLU A 224 -29.35 17.15 -18.08
C GLU A 224 -30.47 16.77 -17.09
N GLN A 225 -30.22 16.94 -15.80
CA GLN A 225 -31.19 16.69 -14.74
C GLN A 225 -31.78 18.01 -14.23
N SER A 226 -33.11 18.09 -14.16
CA SER A 226 -33.85 19.23 -13.60
C SER A 226 -34.96 18.74 -12.67
N GLY A 227 -34.67 18.71 -11.38
CA GLY A 227 -35.45 17.91 -10.41
C GLY A 227 -35.27 16.40 -10.59
N GLY A 228 -36.04 15.61 -9.84
CA GLY A 228 -36.00 14.15 -9.93
C GLY A 228 -34.77 13.52 -9.25
N THR A 229 -34.72 12.18 -9.24
CA THR A 229 -33.68 11.41 -8.54
C THR A 229 -33.06 10.34 -9.43
N VAL A 230 -31.73 10.26 -9.44
CA VAL A 230 -30.98 9.10 -9.93
C VAL A 230 -30.43 8.37 -8.71
N SER A 231 -30.77 7.10 -8.53
CA SER A 231 -30.27 6.27 -7.41
C SER A 231 -29.69 4.97 -7.94
N ALA A 232 -28.38 4.78 -7.72
CA ALA A 232 -27.62 3.62 -8.18
C ALA A 232 -26.96 2.90 -6.99
N SER A 233 -27.16 1.58 -6.88
CA SER A 233 -26.85 0.80 -5.68
C SER A 233 -25.41 0.26 -5.60
N TYR A 234 -24.55 0.63 -6.57
CA TYR A 234 -23.22 0.02 -6.71
C TYR A 234 -22.15 0.96 -7.30
N ARG A 235 -22.15 1.26 -8.61
CA ARG A 235 -21.12 2.14 -9.24
C ARG A 235 -21.67 3.08 -10.31
N PHE A 236 -21.22 4.34 -10.27
CA PHE A 236 -21.46 5.38 -11.27
C PHE A 236 -20.14 5.77 -11.96
N HIS A 237 -20.06 5.71 -13.29
CA HIS A 237 -18.79 5.87 -14.02
C HIS A 237 -18.87 6.90 -15.17
N LEU A 238 -18.05 7.94 -15.07
CA LEU A 238 -17.89 9.03 -16.03
C LEU A 238 -16.50 8.99 -16.69
N GLY A 239 -16.29 8.03 -17.60
CA GLY A 239 -14.96 7.75 -18.09
C GLY A 239 -14.89 6.80 -19.27
N ASP A 240 -13.71 6.79 -19.89
CA ASP A 240 -13.39 6.10 -21.12
C ASP A 240 -12.07 5.37 -20.99
N ARG A 241 -11.91 4.29 -21.75
CA ARG A 241 -10.68 3.51 -21.86
C ARG A 241 -9.58 4.18 -22.69
N ASN A 242 -9.84 5.25 -23.46
CA ASN A 242 -8.89 5.71 -24.50
C ASN A 242 -8.59 7.22 -24.60
N ASN A 243 -9.38 8.14 -24.02
CA ASN A 243 -9.39 9.61 -24.22
C ASN A 243 -10.20 10.11 -25.45
N ASN A 244 -11.17 9.33 -25.94
CA ASN A 244 -11.95 9.61 -27.16
C ASN A 244 -13.38 10.14 -26.87
N ASN A 245 -13.80 10.20 -25.60
CA ASN A 245 -15.19 10.50 -25.23
C ASN A 245 -15.32 11.85 -24.52
N VAL A 246 -16.25 12.68 -25.01
CA VAL A 246 -16.70 13.89 -24.30
C VAL A 246 -17.92 13.52 -23.47
N CYS A 247 -17.92 13.91 -22.20
CA CYS A 247 -19.06 13.77 -21.31
C CYS A 247 -19.32 15.11 -20.59
N ARG A 248 -20.59 15.52 -20.55
CA ARG A 248 -21.15 16.53 -19.65
C ARG A 248 -22.32 15.90 -18.89
N TYR A 249 -22.37 16.12 -17.58
CA TYR A 249 -23.57 15.90 -16.77
C TYR A 249 -23.83 17.17 -15.97
N SER A 250 -24.99 17.78 -16.22
CA SER A 250 -25.54 18.94 -15.52
C SER A 250 -26.71 18.55 -14.62
N ILE A 251 -26.69 19.04 -13.38
CA ILE A 251 -27.70 18.78 -12.35
C ILE A 251 -28.22 20.12 -11.81
N SER A 252 -29.52 20.35 -11.99
CA SER A 252 -30.26 21.49 -11.50
C SER A 252 -31.38 21.04 -10.57
N ASN A 253 -31.24 21.24 -9.26
CA ASN A 253 -32.26 20.95 -8.24
C ASN A 253 -32.76 19.48 -8.19
N GLY A 254 -32.00 18.54 -8.76
CA GLY A 254 -32.22 17.10 -8.64
C GLY A 254 -31.26 16.45 -7.63
N ARG A 255 -31.50 15.18 -7.32
CA ARG A 255 -30.66 14.35 -6.45
C ARG A 255 -29.94 13.26 -7.25
N LEU A 256 -28.67 13.03 -6.94
CA LEU A 256 -27.88 11.88 -7.38
C LEU A 256 -27.41 11.12 -6.14
N GLU A 257 -27.87 9.88 -6.01
CA GLU A 257 -27.51 8.94 -4.95
C GLU A 257 -26.68 7.82 -5.56
N VAL A 258 -25.47 7.60 -5.05
CA VAL A 258 -24.61 6.46 -5.39
C VAL A 258 -24.29 5.74 -4.09
N ALA A 259 -25.15 4.78 -3.73
CA ALA A 259 -24.95 3.96 -2.55
C ALA A 259 -23.82 2.96 -2.81
N ASP A 260 -22.81 2.97 -1.95
CA ASP A 260 -21.65 2.08 -2.06
C ASP A 260 -21.82 0.90 -1.09
N ARG A 261 -22.03 -0.29 -1.65
CA ARG A 261 -21.75 -1.55 -0.94
C ARG A 261 -20.33 -1.95 -1.28
N LEU A 262 -19.43 -1.77 -0.32
CA LEU A 262 -17.98 -2.03 -0.43
C LEU A 262 -17.68 -3.23 -1.34
N ALA A 263 -17.15 -2.92 -2.52
CA ALA A 263 -17.05 -3.83 -3.65
C ALA A 263 -15.59 -4.27 -3.88
N ASN A 264 -15.13 -5.21 -3.04
CA ASN A 264 -13.78 -5.82 -2.95
C ASN A 264 -12.77 -5.43 -4.05
N GLY A 265 -11.77 -4.62 -3.67
CA GLY A 265 -10.43 -4.56 -4.26
C GLY A 265 -10.25 -4.00 -5.69
N TYR A 266 -11.27 -4.05 -6.55
CA TYR A 266 -11.10 -3.72 -7.97
C TYR A 266 -11.12 -2.22 -8.28
N TYR A 267 -9.99 -1.58 -8.01
CA TYR A 267 -9.51 -0.40 -8.74
C TYR A 267 -9.23 -0.78 -10.20
N TRP A 268 -9.85 -0.08 -11.15
CA TRP A 268 -9.70 -0.32 -12.59
C TRP A 268 -8.39 0.29 -13.17
N GLY A 269 -7.29 0.24 -12.40
CA GLY A 269 -6.11 1.11 -12.58
C GLY A 269 -4.96 0.58 -13.45
N SER A 270 -4.99 -0.66 -13.95
CA SER A 270 -3.83 -1.29 -14.61
C SER A 270 -4.00 -1.64 -16.10
N SER A 271 -5.23 -1.78 -16.59
CA SER A 271 -5.51 -2.34 -17.93
C SER A 271 -6.54 -1.54 -18.74
N TYR A 272 -6.95 -0.37 -18.23
CA TYR A 272 -7.91 0.54 -18.86
C TYR A 272 -7.26 1.93 -18.92
N GLY A 273 -7.25 2.54 -20.10
CA GLY A 273 -6.56 3.81 -20.30
C GLY A 273 -7.22 4.97 -19.54
N ARG A 274 -6.43 5.98 -19.20
CA ARG A 274 -6.81 7.07 -18.30
C ARG A 274 -7.84 7.98 -18.97
N PRO A 275 -9.06 8.18 -18.42
CA PRO A 275 -10.08 9.04 -19.01
C PRO A 275 -9.68 10.52 -19.13
N VAL A 276 -10.40 11.26 -19.98
CA VAL A 276 -10.65 12.71 -19.85
C VAL A 276 -12.16 12.87 -19.73
N SER A 277 -12.64 13.59 -18.71
CA SER A 277 -14.07 13.86 -18.54
C SER A 277 -14.34 15.20 -17.85
N SER A 278 -15.52 15.79 -18.11
CA SER A 278 -15.94 17.08 -17.53
C SER A 278 -17.34 17.00 -16.92
N PHE A 279 -17.41 16.79 -15.60
CA PHE A 279 -18.66 16.92 -14.85
C PHE A 279 -18.97 18.42 -14.67
N GLU A 280 -20.23 18.86 -14.80
CA GLU A 280 -20.55 20.30 -14.78
C GLU A 280 -21.83 20.56 -13.96
N ILE A 281 -21.71 20.78 -12.66
CA ILE A 281 -22.87 21.04 -11.79
C ILE A 281 -23.43 22.45 -12.07
N ILE A 282 -24.72 22.57 -12.40
CA ILE A 282 -25.38 23.85 -12.75
C ILE A 282 -26.74 23.96 -12.03
N GLY A 283 -26.77 24.51 -10.82
CA GLY A 283 -28.03 24.61 -10.06
C GLY A 283 -28.00 25.60 -8.90
N SER A 284 -29.11 25.67 -8.19
CA SER A 284 -29.20 26.34 -6.88
C SER A 284 -29.20 25.35 -5.72
N LYS A 285 -29.80 24.15 -5.88
CA LYS A 285 -29.81 23.09 -4.84
C LYS A 285 -29.65 21.67 -5.41
N PRO A 286 -28.58 21.36 -6.15
CA PRO A 286 -28.25 19.98 -6.50
C PRO A 286 -27.78 19.23 -5.24
N VAL A 287 -28.23 18.00 -5.04
CA VAL A 287 -27.76 17.13 -3.93
C VAL A 287 -27.05 15.92 -4.54
N VAL A 288 -25.78 15.74 -4.18
CA VAL A 288 -24.98 14.59 -4.60
C VAL A 288 -24.51 13.85 -3.36
N GLU A 289 -24.89 12.58 -3.25
CA GLU A 289 -24.49 11.66 -2.20
C GLU A 289 -23.77 10.47 -2.84
N ALA A 290 -22.53 10.22 -2.45
CA ALA A 290 -21.71 9.14 -2.99
C ALA A 290 -20.92 8.47 -1.88
N GLY A 291 -20.72 7.15 -1.96
CA GLY A 291 -19.72 6.45 -1.12
C GLY A 291 -18.31 6.81 -1.57
N THR A 292 -17.68 5.96 -2.38
CA THR A 292 -16.30 6.20 -2.88
C THR A 292 -16.29 7.14 -4.11
N TYR A 293 -15.34 8.07 -4.16
CA TYR A 293 -15.11 8.99 -5.30
C TYR A 293 -13.70 8.81 -5.90
N TYR A 294 -13.55 8.98 -7.22
CA TYR A 294 -12.25 8.90 -7.91
C TYR A 294 -12.15 9.94 -9.04
N GLN A 295 -11.07 10.73 -9.07
CA GLN A 295 -10.78 11.70 -10.13
C GLN A 295 -9.31 11.66 -10.57
N ASN A 296 -9.08 11.65 -11.89
CA ASN A 296 -7.76 11.49 -12.47
C ASN A 296 -7.09 12.82 -12.89
N SER A 297 -5.80 12.72 -13.27
CA SER A 297 -4.87 13.79 -13.66
C SER A 297 -5.27 14.62 -14.88
N ARG A 298 -6.37 14.27 -15.55
CA ARG A 298 -6.85 14.87 -16.81
C ARG A 298 -8.34 15.20 -16.82
N SER A 299 -9.07 14.87 -15.75
CA SER A 299 -10.50 15.16 -15.64
C SER A 299 -10.72 16.44 -14.84
N THR A 300 -11.67 17.27 -15.30
CA THR A 300 -12.03 18.54 -14.66
C THR A 300 -13.45 18.48 -14.12
N LEU A 301 -13.59 18.46 -12.80
CA LEU A 301 -14.85 18.73 -12.13
C LEU A 301 -15.16 20.22 -12.27
N LYS A 302 -16.35 20.59 -12.77
CA LYS A 302 -16.79 21.99 -12.92
C LYS A 302 -18.04 22.26 -12.08
N ALA A 303 -18.10 23.43 -11.45
CA ALA A 303 -19.26 23.90 -10.69
C ALA A 303 -19.61 25.35 -11.08
N THR A 304 -20.81 25.52 -11.65
CA THR A 304 -21.33 26.83 -12.08
C THR A 304 -22.35 27.33 -11.05
N LEU A 305 -21.90 28.21 -10.16
CA LEU A 305 -22.68 28.70 -9.02
C LEU A 305 -23.75 29.71 -9.44
N THR A 306 -24.93 29.60 -8.82
CA THR A 306 -26.03 30.58 -8.93
C THR A 306 -26.10 31.47 -7.68
N GLU A 307 -26.93 32.52 -7.71
CA GLU A 307 -27.11 33.44 -6.57
C GLU A 307 -27.78 32.82 -5.34
N ASP A 308 -28.19 31.54 -5.38
CA ASP A 308 -28.71 30.78 -4.24
C ASP A 308 -27.68 29.81 -3.62
N GLY A 309 -26.45 29.76 -4.16
CA GLY A 309 -25.39 28.84 -3.73
C GLY A 309 -25.45 27.44 -4.37
N VAL A 310 -24.83 26.47 -3.70
CA VAL A 310 -24.83 25.02 -4.02
C VAL A 310 -24.95 24.26 -2.71
N SER A 311 -25.68 23.13 -2.71
CA SER A 311 -25.78 22.24 -1.54
C SER A 311 -24.61 21.25 -1.51
N PRO A 312 -24.19 20.71 -0.34
CA PRO A 312 -22.99 19.89 -0.23
C PRO A 312 -22.97 18.67 -1.16
N ILE A 313 -21.79 18.40 -1.73
CA ILE A 313 -21.46 17.07 -2.26
C ILE A 313 -21.05 16.23 -1.04
N ASN A 314 -21.94 15.35 -0.59
CA ASN A 314 -21.71 14.50 0.56
C ASN A 314 -21.04 13.21 0.09
N ILE A 315 -19.71 13.19 0.13
CA ILE A 315 -18.92 11.95 0.02
C ILE A 315 -18.96 11.28 1.41
N THR A 316 -19.38 10.02 1.48
CA THR A 316 -19.56 9.24 2.72
C THR A 316 -18.60 8.06 2.83
N GLY A 317 -17.85 7.75 1.77
CA GLY A 317 -16.70 6.86 1.75
C GLY A 317 -15.40 7.60 1.41
N GLU A 318 -14.43 6.88 0.82
CA GLU A 318 -13.10 7.43 0.52
C GLU A 318 -13.09 8.26 -0.79
N ALA A 319 -12.17 9.23 -0.89
CA ALA A 319 -12.03 10.09 -2.06
C ALA A 319 -10.59 10.06 -2.61
N PHE A 320 -10.45 9.63 -3.87
CA PHE A 320 -9.17 9.40 -4.52
C PHE A 320 -8.90 10.39 -5.65
N PHE A 321 -7.69 10.95 -5.66
CA PHE A 321 -7.27 11.92 -6.66
C PHE A 321 -5.89 11.53 -7.23
N GLU A 322 -5.68 11.65 -8.55
CA GLU A 322 -4.34 11.56 -9.16
C GLU A 322 -3.65 12.94 -9.20
N SER A 323 -2.31 12.94 -9.23
CA SER A 323 -1.49 14.14 -9.48
C SER A 323 -1.91 14.87 -10.76
N GLY A 324 -2.47 16.06 -10.63
CA GLY A 324 -3.01 16.89 -11.71
C GLY A 324 -4.54 16.97 -11.79
N ALA A 325 -5.31 16.28 -10.92
CA ALA A 325 -6.78 16.29 -10.96
C ALA A 325 -7.37 17.69 -10.66
N GLN A 326 -8.33 18.17 -11.46
CA GLN A 326 -8.74 19.59 -11.47
C GLN A 326 -10.18 19.85 -11.03
N LEU A 327 -10.40 20.88 -10.21
CA LEU A 327 -11.71 21.44 -9.88
C LEU A 327 -11.79 22.90 -10.38
N GLU A 328 -12.75 23.22 -11.25
CA GLU A 328 -13.05 24.58 -11.70
C GLU A 328 -14.38 25.11 -11.14
N VAL A 329 -14.39 26.36 -10.69
CA VAL A 329 -15.60 27.05 -10.19
C VAL A 329 -15.84 28.35 -10.97
N GLU A 330 -17.05 28.55 -11.48
CA GLU A 330 -17.47 29.73 -12.24
C GLU A 330 -18.75 30.37 -11.66
N LEU A 331 -18.83 31.71 -11.65
CA LEU A 331 -20.04 32.44 -11.23
C LEU A 331 -20.95 32.73 -12.44
N LYS A 332 -22.18 32.19 -12.42
CA LYS A 332 -23.08 32.21 -13.60
C LYS A 332 -23.38 33.60 -14.16
N ASN A 333 -23.51 34.60 -13.30
CA ASN A 333 -23.89 35.98 -13.67
C ASN A 333 -22.71 36.87 -14.10
N GLY A 334 -21.49 36.35 -14.24
CA GLY A 334 -20.34 37.10 -14.75
C GLY A 334 -19.85 38.22 -13.83
N GLY A 335 -20.20 38.17 -12.54
CA GLY A 335 -19.57 39.01 -11.53
C GLY A 335 -18.12 38.57 -11.30
N GLN A 336 -17.24 39.53 -11.03
CA GLN A 336 -15.89 39.23 -10.55
C GLN A 336 -15.96 38.44 -9.24
N LEU A 337 -14.96 37.57 -9.00
CA LEU A 337 -14.73 36.98 -7.70
C LEU A 337 -14.32 38.10 -6.71
N TYR A 338 -15.30 38.64 -5.98
CA TYR A 338 -15.11 39.67 -4.95
C TYR A 338 -14.47 39.11 -3.67
N ALA A 339 -13.34 38.40 -3.83
CA ALA A 339 -12.44 38.05 -2.74
C ALA A 339 -11.89 39.35 -2.14
N LYS A 340 -12.40 39.73 -0.96
CA LYS A 340 -12.06 40.99 -0.32
C LYS A 340 -10.79 40.77 0.49
N THR A 341 -9.66 40.86 -0.20
CA THR A 341 -8.36 40.24 0.13
C THR A 341 -8.27 38.77 -0.28
N SER A 342 -7.05 38.31 -0.53
CA SER A 342 -6.69 36.92 -0.85
C SER A 342 -6.76 35.97 0.35
N TYR A 343 -7.08 36.47 1.55
CA TYR A 343 -7.12 35.67 2.78
C TYR A 343 -8.32 34.71 2.86
N ASP A 344 -9.50 35.12 2.35
CA ASP A 344 -10.75 34.35 2.44
C ASP A 344 -10.75 33.03 1.64
N VAL A 345 -9.69 32.76 0.85
CA VAL A 345 -9.46 31.50 0.12
C VAL A 345 -8.40 30.63 0.78
N MET A 346 -7.50 31.21 1.61
CA MET A 346 -6.32 30.50 2.16
C MET A 346 -6.49 30.03 3.61
N ILE A 347 -7.69 30.14 4.19
CA ILE A 347 -8.05 29.53 5.48
C ILE A 347 -9.27 28.64 5.24
N ALA A 348 -9.10 27.57 4.47
CA ALA A 348 -10.21 26.79 3.92
C ALA A 348 -9.93 25.28 3.75
N ASN A 349 -9.94 24.53 4.86
CA ASN A 349 -10.46 23.15 4.84
C ASN A 349 -12.00 23.17 4.64
N GLU A 350 -12.61 24.35 4.75
CA GLU A 350 -14.04 24.64 4.61
C GLU A 350 -14.21 25.95 3.83
N ILE A 351 -14.88 25.92 2.68
CA ILE A 351 -15.22 27.10 1.86
C ILE A 351 -16.56 27.66 2.33
N THR A 352 -16.68 28.98 2.49
CA THR A 352 -17.95 29.64 2.84
C THR A 352 -18.64 30.23 1.62
N LEU A 353 -19.89 29.83 1.37
CA LEU A 353 -20.76 30.42 0.33
C LEU A 353 -22.01 31.02 0.98
N GLN A 354 -22.22 32.33 0.77
CA GLN A 354 -23.33 33.13 1.33
C GLN A 354 -23.61 32.92 2.84
N GLY A 355 -22.58 32.65 3.64
CA GLY A 355 -22.72 32.45 5.09
C GLY A 355 -23.17 31.05 5.51
N SER A 356 -22.93 30.04 4.67
CA SER A 356 -22.99 28.61 5.05
C SER A 356 -21.73 27.88 4.57
N LEU A 357 -21.32 26.85 5.34
CA LEU A 357 -20.07 26.12 5.14
C LEU A 357 -20.20 25.00 4.10
N VAL A 358 -19.11 24.73 3.39
CA VAL A 358 -18.91 23.59 2.50
C VAL A 358 -17.51 23.00 2.77
N LYS A 359 -17.41 21.73 3.19
CA LYS A 359 -16.13 21.06 3.44
C LYS A 359 -15.43 20.64 2.14
N VAL A 360 -14.11 20.77 2.09
CA VAL A 360 -13.27 20.25 0.99
C VAL A 360 -11.91 19.78 1.54
N GLY A 361 -11.60 18.49 1.37
CA GLY A 361 -10.26 17.92 1.61
C GLY A 361 -9.96 17.46 3.04
N ASP A 362 -8.95 16.60 3.14
CA ASP A 362 -8.33 16.15 4.39
C ASP A 362 -7.25 17.12 4.91
N SER A 363 -6.56 16.75 5.99
CA SER A 363 -5.59 17.60 6.70
C SER A 363 -4.23 17.80 6.00
N ASN A 364 -3.98 17.18 4.84
CA ASN A 364 -2.62 17.07 4.28
C ASN A 364 -2.29 18.08 3.17
N ASN A 365 -3.15 19.09 2.92
CA ASN A 365 -2.90 20.24 2.04
C ASN A 365 -2.42 19.91 0.60
N CYS A 366 -2.80 18.76 0.03
CA CYS A 366 -2.32 18.29 -1.28
C CYS A 366 -2.93 19.04 -2.51
N TRP A 367 -3.22 20.34 -2.43
CA TRP A 367 -4.02 21.09 -3.42
C TRP A 367 -3.46 22.48 -3.77
N ASP A 368 -3.00 22.65 -5.01
CA ASP A 368 -2.63 23.93 -5.63
C ASP A 368 -3.87 24.68 -6.17
N TRP A 369 -3.81 26.00 -6.38
CA TRP A 369 -4.88 26.74 -7.09
C TRP A 369 -4.40 27.94 -7.92
N THR A 370 -5.23 28.33 -8.90
CA THR A 370 -5.01 29.47 -9.81
C THR A 370 -6.34 30.15 -10.15
N ILE A 371 -6.32 31.45 -10.46
CA ILE A 371 -7.46 32.16 -11.07
C ILE A 371 -7.20 32.35 -12.56
N ILE A 372 -8.18 32.02 -13.38
CA ILE A 372 -8.10 32.06 -14.85
C ILE A 372 -9.22 32.93 -15.39
N SER A 373 -8.86 34.09 -15.95
CA SER A 373 -9.80 35.03 -16.57
C SER A 373 -10.01 34.67 -18.06
N GLU A 374 -11.10 33.99 -18.39
CA GLU A 374 -11.48 33.63 -19.77
C GLU A 374 -12.75 34.38 -20.21
N ASN A 375 -12.73 34.96 -21.42
CA ASN A 375 -13.88 35.63 -22.03
C ASN A 375 -14.57 36.71 -21.16
N GLY A 376 -13.83 37.32 -20.22
CA GLY A 376 -14.36 38.32 -19.28
C GLY A 376 -15.02 37.74 -18.03
N LYS A 377 -14.81 36.45 -17.72
CA LYS A 377 -15.18 35.81 -16.46
C LYS A 377 -13.95 35.27 -15.74
N ASP A 378 -13.92 35.39 -14.42
CA ASP A 378 -12.91 34.75 -13.58
C ASP A 378 -13.37 33.35 -13.16
N LYS A 379 -12.47 32.36 -13.29
CA LYS A 379 -12.64 30.98 -12.83
C LYS A 379 -11.59 30.65 -11.78
N LEU A 380 -11.97 29.99 -10.69
CA LEU A 380 -11.01 29.39 -9.77
C LEU A 380 -10.73 27.95 -10.22
N ARG A 381 -9.46 27.60 -10.49
CA ARG A 381 -9.02 26.22 -10.79
C ARG A 381 -8.13 25.71 -9.66
N ILE A 382 -8.49 24.59 -9.06
CA ILE A 382 -7.77 23.90 -7.97
C ILE A 382 -7.22 22.57 -8.53
N THR A 383 -6.04 22.12 -8.11
CA THR A 383 -5.29 20.97 -8.69
C THR A 383 -4.65 20.10 -7.60
N TYR A 384 -4.83 18.77 -7.63
CA TYR A 384 -4.30 17.85 -6.61
C TYR A 384 -2.87 17.36 -6.88
N THR A 385 -2.03 17.20 -5.86
CA THR A 385 -0.63 16.70 -5.98
C THR A 385 -0.24 15.79 -4.79
N PRO A 386 -0.15 14.45 -4.96
CA PRO A 386 0.25 13.50 -3.92
C PRO A 386 1.76 13.13 -3.94
N ASN A 387 2.25 12.62 -2.80
CA ASN A 387 3.55 11.93 -2.62
C ASN A 387 4.82 12.74 -2.94
N VAL A 388 5.26 13.57 -1.97
CA VAL A 388 6.62 14.13 -1.93
C VAL A 388 7.23 13.84 -0.54
N THR A 389 8.46 13.30 -0.52
CA THR A 389 9.02 12.58 0.64
C THR A 389 9.49 13.44 1.82
N PRO A 390 9.41 12.91 3.06
CA PRO A 390 9.99 13.55 4.25
C PRO A 390 11.52 13.38 4.28
N SER A 391 12.21 14.33 3.64
CA SER A 391 13.65 14.60 3.81
C SER A 391 14.08 16.01 3.36
N SER A 392 13.20 16.73 2.67
CA SER A 392 13.42 18.10 2.23
C SER A 392 12.14 18.92 2.40
N TRP A 393 12.24 19.97 3.20
CA TRP A 393 11.32 21.10 3.24
C TRP A 393 10.96 21.57 1.83
N GLN A 394 9.67 21.77 1.55
CA GLN A 394 9.12 21.82 0.18
C GLN A 394 8.69 23.22 -0.26
N LEU A 395 8.91 24.23 0.58
CA LEU A 395 8.42 25.59 0.38
C LEU A 395 9.40 26.42 -0.48
N PHE A 396 9.34 26.27 -1.80
CA PHE A 396 10.24 26.99 -2.72
C PHE A 396 9.60 28.20 -3.41
N ASP A 397 8.27 28.33 -3.39
CA ASP A 397 7.59 29.49 -3.98
C ASP A 397 7.96 30.79 -3.25
N GLY A 398 8.53 31.74 -4.00
CA GLY A 398 9.03 33.02 -3.50
C GLY A 398 10.42 32.96 -2.84
N LEU A 399 11.08 31.81 -2.77
CA LEU A 399 12.43 31.68 -2.20
C LEU A 399 13.46 32.42 -3.08
N VAL A 400 14.26 33.31 -2.49
CA VAL A 400 15.29 34.10 -3.20
C VAL A 400 16.71 33.93 -2.68
N LEU A 401 16.89 33.48 -1.44
CA LEU A 401 18.19 33.15 -0.85
C LEU A 401 18.07 31.95 0.07
N TRP A 402 19.01 31.01 -0.02
CA TRP A 402 19.18 29.94 0.97
C TRP A 402 20.66 29.64 1.20
N LEU A 403 21.16 30.02 2.38
CA LEU A 403 22.54 29.82 2.83
C LEU A 403 22.58 28.83 4.01
N ASP A 404 23.21 27.68 3.84
CA ASP A 404 23.35 26.62 4.86
C ASP A 404 24.84 26.41 5.19
N ALA A 405 25.22 26.48 6.46
CA ALA A 405 26.62 26.30 6.88
C ALA A 405 27.10 24.85 6.74
N SER A 406 26.21 23.88 6.50
CA SER A 406 26.56 22.48 6.21
C SER A 406 26.81 22.20 4.71
N ASN A 407 26.46 23.13 3.81
CA ASN A 407 26.50 22.95 2.36
C ASN A 407 27.55 23.84 1.65
N LEU A 408 28.69 24.10 2.31
CA LEU A 408 29.80 24.86 1.74
C LEU A 408 30.59 24.02 0.71
N SER A 409 30.56 24.44 -0.56
CA SER A 409 30.99 23.59 -1.69
C SER A 409 32.33 23.98 -2.34
N SER A 410 32.80 25.23 -2.23
CA SER A 410 34.09 25.64 -2.83
C SER A 410 34.73 26.87 -2.17
N ILE A 411 35.76 26.63 -1.36
CA ILE A 411 36.58 27.67 -0.69
C ILE A 411 38.06 27.29 -0.70
N VAL A 412 38.36 26.00 -0.58
CA VAL A 412 39.71 25.40 -0.53
C VAL A 412 39.99 24.66 -1.86
N PRO A 413 41.25 24.58 -2.35
CA PRO A 413 41.54 23.88 -3.61
C PRO A 413 41.08 22.42 -3.65
N ALA A 414 40.61 21.98 -4.82
CA ALA A 414 40.06 20.64 -5.03
C ALA A 414 41.02 19.52 -4.62
N GLY A 415 40.65 18.77 -3.58
CA GLY A 415 41.46 17.69 -2.99
C GLY A 415 41.64 17.78 -1.48
N SER A 416 41.39 18.96 -0.88
CA SER A 416 41.30 19.17 0.57
C SER A 416 39.93 19.72 0.93
N GLY A 417 39.15 18.98 1.71
CA GLY A 417 37.90 19.49 2.29
C GLY A 417 38.17 20.57 3.34
N LEU A 418 37.13 21.36 3.63
CA LEU A 418 37.14 22.37 4.69
C LEU A 418 37.51 21.76 6.05
N GLN A 419 38.24 22.52 6.87
CA GLN A 419 38.62 22.18 8.23
C GLN A 419 38.02 23.15 9.24
N ASN A 420 37.84 22.68 10.48
CA ASN A 420 37.30 23.51 11.54
C ASN A 420 38.18 24.74 11.79
N GLY A 421 37.60 25.94 11.70
CA GLY A 421 38.30 27.22 11.79
C GLY A 421 38.85 27.79 10.47
N ASP A 422 38.56 27.16 9.31
CA ASP A 422 38.92 27.74 8.01
C ASP A 422 38.20 29.07 7.77
N LYS A 423 38.88 30.02 7.11
CA LYS A 423 38.34 31.32 6.73
C LYS A 423 37.49 31.24 5.46
N ILE A 424 36.30 31.82 5.51
CA ILE A 424 35.24 31.62 4.52
C ILE A 424 35.15 32.86 3.62
N SER A 425 35.51 32.68 2.34
CA SER A 425 35.51 33.74 1.33
C SER A 425 34.18 33.84 0.55
N ALA A 426 33.40 32.77 0.55
CA ALA A 426 32.07 32.72 -0.04
C ALA A 426 31.20 31.69 0.69
N TRP A 427 29.96 32.06 1.02
CA TRP A 427 28.90 31.15 1.44
C TRP A 427 27.97 30.96 0.24
N GLN A 428 27.86 29.73 -0.26
CA GLN A 428 27.09 29.46 -1.47
C GLN A 428 25.58 29.47 -1.22
N ASP A 429 24.86 30.08 -2.16
CA ASP A 429 23.40 30.00 -2.26
C ASP A 429 23.01 28.69 -2.96
N ILE A 430 22.16 27.89 -2.32
CA ILE A 430 22.01 26.46 -2.62
C ILE A 430 21.15 26.20 -3.87
N MET A 431 20.10 26.99 -4.08
CA MET A 431 19.01 26.68 -5.03
C MET A 431 19.17 27.32 -6.41
N ALA A 432 20.41 27.37 -6.89
CA ALA A 432 20.79 27.89 -8.20
C ALA A 432 20.02 27.18 -9.35
N GLY A 433 18.93 27.79 -9.80
CA GLY A 433 18.00 27.24 -10.78
C GLY A 433 16.53 27.51 -10.51
N PHE A 434 16.16 27.83 -9.25
CA PHE A 434 14.81 28.27 -8.89
C PHE A 434 14.74 29.79 -8.68
N ASN A 435 15.82 30.41 -8.18
CA ASN A 435 16.05 31.85 -8.29
C ASN A 435 16.74 32.19 -9.63
N THR A 436 16.55 33.43 -10.11
CA THR A 436 17.09 33.91 -11.41
C THR A 436 18.49 34.54 -11.30
N THR A 437 19.03 34.60 -10.10
CA THR A 437 20.32 35.19 -9.73
C THR A 437 21.01 34.25 -8.74
N SER A 438 22.35 34.30 -8.65
CA SER A 438 23.11 33.46 -7.71
C SER A 438 23.61 34.35 -6.57
N ASP A 439 22.87 34.38 -5.48
CA ASP A 439 22.97 35.37 -4.41
C ASP A 439 23.93 34.93 -3.28
N ASN A 440 25.09 34.39 -3.67
CA ASN A 440 26.14 33.97 -2.74
C ASN A 440 26.64 35.15 -1.90
N ALA A 441 26.78 34.95 -0.59
CA ALA A 441 27.43 35.93 0.28
C ALA A 441 28.96 35.82 0.13
N VAL A 442 29.66 36.93 -0.07
CA VAL A 442 31.10 36.92 -0.37
C VAL A 442 31.91 37.86 0.52
N GLN A 443 33.18 37.49 0.76
CA GLN A 443 34.17 38.32 1.43
C GLN A 443 35.58 38.11 0.85
N ASN A 444 36.05 39.12 0.12
CA ASN A 444 37.34 39.08 -0.58
C ASN A 444 38.53 39.58 0.27
N VAL A 445 38.28 40.24 1.41
CA VAL A 445 39.32 40.75 2.31
C VAL A 445 39.59 39.73 3.41
N SER A 446 40.76 39.09 3.39
CA SER A 446 41.02 37.91 4.24
C SER A 446 41.08 38.16 5.75
N VAL A 447 41.34 39.38 6.20
CA VAL A 447 41.18 39.73 7.62
C VAL A 447 39.69 39.67 8.02
N ASN A 448 38.83 40.38 7.29
CA ASN A 448 37.36 40.41 7.42
C ASN A 448 36.62 39.08 7.14
N GLN A 449 37.30 37.97 6.83
CA GLN A 449 36.63 36.68 6.58
C GLN A 449 36.20 36.02 7.91
N PRO A 450 34.90 35.69 8.10
CA PRO A 450 34.46 34.85 9.20
C PRO A 450 35.03 33.43 9.05
N ILE A 451 34.88 32.60 10.09
CA ILE A 451 35.37 31.20 10.10
C ILE A 451 34.22 30.20 10.11
N TRP A 452 34.43 29.01 9.58
CA TRP A 452 33.48 27.90 9.70
C TRP A 452 33.78 27.08 10.94
N ASP A 453 32.79 26.96 11.84
CA ASP A 453 32.80 25.92 12.87
C ASP A 453 32.11 24.68 12.31
N SER A 454 32.83 23.56 12.28
CA SER A 454 32.32 22.31 11.71
C SER A 454 31.57 21.42 12.72
N SER A 455 31.48 21.80 14.00
CA SER A 455 30.97 20.94 15.07
C SER A 455 30.54 21.75 16.32
N VAL A 456 29.51 22.57 16.20
CA VAL A 456 28.99 23.40 17.29
C VAL A 456 28.26 22.54 18.33
N GLU A 457 28.80 22.45 19.55
CA GLU A 457 28.25 21.64 20.65
C GLU A 457 26.78 21.98 20.96
N LYS A 458 26.40 23.26 20.92
CA LYS A 458 25.02 23.74 21.13
C LYS A 458 24.05 23.47 19.97
N LEU A 459 24.49 22.83 18.90
CA LEU A 459 23.68 22.39 17.76
C LEU A 459 23.81 20.88 17.53
N GLY A 460 24.03 20.07 18.58
CA GLY A 460 24.26 18.62 18.42
C GLY A 460 25.48 18.28 17.55
N GLY A 461 26.45 19.20 17.42
CA GLY A 461 27.61 19.04 16.53
C GLY A 461 27.36 19.40 15.05
N LYS A 462 26.28 20.12 14.71
CA LYS A 462 26.08 20.70 13.37
C LYS A 462 26.99 21.92 13.16
N SER A 463 27.17 22.35 11.92
CA SER A 463 28.11 23.43 11.56
C SER A 463 27.48 24.84 11.53
N ALA A 464 28.30 25.88 11.69
CA ALA A 464 27.90 27.29 11.61
C ALA A 464 29.01 28.21 11.06
N ILE A 465 28.67 29.42 10.64
CA ILE A 465 29.61 30.50 10.30
C ILE A 465 29.76 31.45 11.49
N VAL A 466 30.98 31.61 12.01
CA VAL A 466 31.30 32.37 13.22
C VAL A 466 31.83 33.76 12.87
N PHE A 467 31.23 34.78 13.48
CA PHE A 467 31.59 36.19 13.36
C PHE A 467 32.24 36.69 14.67
N ASP A 468 33.33 37.45 14.51
CA ASP A 468 34.30 37.79 15.55
C ASP A 468 33.97 39.07 16.36
N GLY A 469 32.93 39.81 15.98
CA GLY A 469 32.59 41.09 16.60
C GLY A 469 33.59 42.23 16.35
N VAL A 470 34.54 42.11 15.41
CA VAL A 470 35.57 43.13 15.15
C VAL A 470 35.55 43.62 13.71
N ASP A 471 35.85 42.76 12.74
CA ASP A 471 35.82 43.17 11.31
C ASP A 471 35.31 42.08 10.35
N SER A 472 34.85 40.94 10.87
CA SER A 472 34.30 39.88 10.01
C SER A 472 32.88 40.15 9.52
N TYR A 473 32.67 39.99 8.21
CA TYR A 473 31.36 40.09 7.54
C TYR A 473 31.36 39.45 6.15
N MET A 474 30.18 39.25 5.58
CA MET A 474 29.99 38.93 4.16
C MET A 474 29.00 39.88 3.50
N ASN A 475 29.02 40.00 2.18
CA ASN A 475 28.14 40.88 1.40
C ASN A 475 27.47 40.11 0.24
N ILE A 476 26.18 40.38 0.01
CA ILE A 476 25.34 39.84 -1.06
C ILE A 476 24.87 41.00 -1.94
N ASN A 477 25.68 41.34 -2.95
CA ASN A 477 25.47 42.52 -3.82
C ASN A 477 24.12 42.54 -4.57
N SER A 478 23.53 41.38 -4.86
CA SER A 478 22.36 41.23 -5.74
C SER A 478 21.03 41.00 -5.01
N LEU A 479 21.06 40.70 -3.72
CA LEU A 479 19.85 40.41 -2.95
C LEU A 479 18.96 41.65 -2.87
N CYS A 480 17.69 41.50 -3.25
CA CYS A 480 16.68 42.54 -3.12
C CYS A 480 15.52 42.04 -2.25
N ILE A 481 15.26 42.77 -1.16
CA ILE A 481 14.17 42.46 -0.21
C ILE A 481 13.10 43.54 -0.37
N GLY A 482 11.89 43.13 -0.75
CA GLY A 482 10.78 44.02 -1.13
C GLY A 482 9.91 44.49 0.04
N SER A 483 8.74 45.04 -0.29
CA SER A 483 7.73 45.46 0.71
C SER A 483 6.98 44.31 1.38
N GLU A 484 7.02 43.12 0.78
CA GLU A 484 6.48 41.86 1.30
C GLU A 484 7.62 40.85 1.35
N THR A 485 7.84 40.20 2.49
CA THR A 485 8.96 39.27 2.70
C THR A 485 8.77 38.43 3.95
N THR A 486 9.40 37.26 3.98
CA THR A 486 9.57 36.44 5.19
C THR A 486 10.99 35.90 5.26
N ILE A 487 11.65 36.02 6.41
CA ILE A 487 13.07 35.73 6.59
C ILE A 487 13.26 34.85 7.83
N PHE A 488 14.06 33.80 7.72
CA PHE A 488 14.44 32.92 8.82
C PHE A 488 15.96 32.94 8.99
N ILE A 489 16.42 33.01 10.24
CA ILE A 489 17.84 32.97 10.59
C ILE A 489 18.02 32.04 11.80
N VAL A 490 18.88 31.03 11.69
CA VAL A 490 19.28 30.17 12.83
C VAL A 490 20.61 30.68 13.38
N ALA A 491 20.60 31.30 14.56
CA ALA A 491 21.77 32.02 15.08
C ALA A 491 21.84 32.09 16.62
N GLU A 492 23.05 32.31 17.16
CA GLU A 492 23.34 32.59 18.58
C GLU A 492 23.78 34.06 18.79
N ASN A 493 23.44 34.71 19.90
CA ASN A 493 23.89 36.08 20.19
C ASN A 493 24.84 36.09 21.39
N LYS A 494 26.14 36.36 21.17
CA LYS A 494 27.18 36.20 22.19
C LYS A 494 27.47 37.46 23.01
N ILE A 495 28.00 37.31 24.23
CA ILE A 495 28.30 38.46 25.12
C ILE A 495 29.56 39.22 24.65
N GLN A 496 29.37 40.29 23.86
CA GLN A 496 30.45 41.19 23.43
C GLN A 496 30.76 42.28 24.48
N ASN A 497 31.75 42.03 25.34
CA ASN A 497 32.12 42.92 26.46
C ASN A 497 33.05 44.10 26.10
N SER A 498 33.47 44.24 24.84
CA SER A 498 34.44 45.26 24.42
C SER A 498 34.27 45.68 22.96
N GLY A 499 34.35 46.98 22.71
CA GLY A 499 33.90 47.61 21.46
C GLY A 499 32.43 48.04 21.58
N GLN A 500 32.13 49.31 21.31
CA GLN A 500 30.76 49.85 21.46
C GLN A 500 29.91 49.57 20.21
N SER A 501 29.70 48.28 19.91
CA SER A 501 28.82 47.85 18.82
C SER A 501 27.36 48.13 19.20
N TYR A 502 26.86 49.30 18.81
CA TYR A 502 25.53 49.79 19.21
C TYR A 502 24.39 49.05 18.48
N HIS A 503 24.68 48.53 17.29
CA HIS A 503 23.82 47.62 16.52
C HIS A 503 24.64 46.43 16.02
N ARG A 504 24.15 45.20 16.23
CA ARG A 504 24.75 43.95 15.76
C ARG A 504 23.88 43.36 14.63
N PRO A 505 24.21 43.58 13.35
CA PRO A 505 23.39 43.08 12.24
C PRO A 505 23.57 41.58 12.05
N LEU A 506 22.45 40.84 11.92
CA LEU A 506 22.43 39.48 11.38
C LEU A 506 22.42 39.55 9.85
N LEU A 507 21.48 40.33 9.29
CA LEU A 507 21.33 40.60 7.86
C LEU A 507 20.84 42.04 7.70
N ALA A 508 21.62 42.91 7.06
CA ALA A 508 21.28 44.33 6.93
C ALA A 508 21.72 44.92 5.59
N ALA A 509 20.95 45.87 5.07
CA ALA A 509 21.29 46.59 3.85
C ALA A 509 22.67 47.25 3.93
N ASP A 510 23.43 47.20 2.84
CA ASP A 510 24.78 47.78 2.75
C ASP A 510 24.81 49.32 2.60
N ASN A 511 23.66 49.97 2.72
CA ASN A 511 23.47 51.42 2.60
C ASN A 511 23.11 52.15 3.90
N ASP A 512 23.40 51.53 5.05
CA ASP A 512 23.14 52.02 6.41
C ASP A 512 21.64 52.20 6.74
N PRO A 513 20.88 51.11 6.93
CA PRO A 513 19.47 51.14 7.30
C PRO A 513 19.24 51.70 8.72
N TYR A 514 20.30 52.02 9.46
CA TYR A 514 20.26 52.55 10.82
C TYR A 514 20.39 54.08 10.88
N ARG A 515 20.65 54.77 9.76
CA ARG A 515 20.72 56.25 9.65
C ARG A 515 19.48 56.85 8.99
N SER A 516 19.21 58.12 9.28
CA SER A 516 18.05 58.91 8.78
C SER A 516 17.91 59.06 7.24
N ASN A 517 18.76 58.38 6.46
CA ASN A 517 18.84 58.43 5.00
C ASN A 517 19.04 57.04 4.35
N GLY A 518 19.03 55.94 5.12
CA GLY A 518 19.02 54.59 4.56
C GLY A 518 17.70 54.27 3.88
N ASP A 519 17.66 53.22 3.06
CA ASP A 519 16.42 52.79 2.38
C ASP A 519 16.16 51.28 2.27
N GLY A 520 17.12 50.42 2.66
CA GLY A 520 16.87 48.99 2.89
C GLY A 520 16.48 48.65 4.34
N TYR A 521 16.41 47.35 4.65
CA TYR A 521 16.11 46.83 5.99
C TYR A 521 17.38 46.46 6.76
N GLY A 522 17.35 46.53 8.10
CA GLY A 522 18.40 45.99 8.97
C GLY A 522 17.85 45.10 10.08
N ILE A 523 18.04 43.77 9.95
CA ILE A 523 17.71 42.76 10.97
C ILE A 523 18.91 42.54 11.87
N GLY A 524 18.72 42.62 13.18
CA GLY A 524 19.75 42.30 14.16
C GLY A 524 19.37 42.79 15.55
N TYR A 525 20.37 43.12 16.36
CA TYR A 525 20.18 43.51 17.76
C TYR A 525 20.65 44.94 18.03
N THR A 526 19.96 45.70 18.88
CA THR A 526 20.37 47.05 19.33
C THR A 526 20.61 47.09 20.82
N GLN A 527 21.68 47.75 21.25
CA GLN A 527 22.06 47.87 22.66
C GLN A 527 21.14 48.81 23.44
N LEU A 528 20.53 48.34 24.55
CA LEU A 528 19.92 49.23 25.55
C LEU A 528 20.86 49.51 26.73
N SER A 529 21.57 48.49 27.19
CA SER A 529 22.45 48.59 28.36
C SER A 529 23.72 47.74 28.18
N ALA A 530 24.53 47.60 29.22
CA ALA A 530 25.73 46.76 29.17
C ALA A 530 25.42 45.31 28.74
N ASN A 531 24.29 44.75 29.21
CA ASN A 531 23.95 43.33 29.08
C ASN A 531 22.56 43.09 28.43
N GLU A 532 21.90 44.12 27.89
CA GLU A 532 20.54 44.02 27.33
C GLU A 532 20.53 44.52 25.88
N PHE A 533 20.00 43.68 24.99
CA PHE A 533 19.85 43.95 23.56
C PHE A 533 18.41 43.66 23.11
N MET A 534 17.91 44.43 22.14
CA MET A 534 16.57 44.24 21.56
C MET A 534 16.71 43.76 20.13
N ALA A 535 15.88 42.81 19.70
CA ALA A 535 15.70 42.55 18.29
C ALA A 535 15.19 43.84 17.60
N PHE A 536 15.76 44.18 16.44
CA PHE A 536 15.56 45.46 15.77
C PHE A 536 15.47 45.30 14.26
N LEU A 537 14.58 46.09 13.67
CA LEU A 537 14.21 46.10 12.26
C LEU A 537 14.25 47.55 11.75
N ALA A 538 15.43 47.96 11.30
CA ALA A 538 15.70 49.35 10.92
C ALA A 538 15.32 49.65 9.45
N ASN A 539 14.86 50.87 9.17
CA ASN A 539 14.42 51.34 7.84
C ASN A 539 14.91 52.77 7.48
N GLY A 540 15.85 53.29 8.26
CA GLY A 540 16.37 54.64 8.14
C GLY A 540 15.52 55.76 8.75
N THR A 541 14.73 55.50 9.79
CA THR A 541 14.08 56.54 10.61
C THR A 541 14.35 56.35 12.12
N THR A 542 14.45 57.44 12.88
CA THR A 542 15.00 57.45 14.26
C THR A 542 14.00 57.08 15.36
N THR A 543 12.96 56.34 14.99
CA THR A 543 11.87 55.87 15.87
C THR A 543 11.40 54.55 15.33
N ASP A 544 11.54 53.48 16.12
CA ASP A 544 10.57 52.38 16.31
C ASP A 544 11.31 51.26 17.08
N ILE A 545 11.23 51.31 18.41
CA ILE A 545 11.93 50.38 19.33
C ILE A 545 10.90 49.36 19.84
N GLN A 546 11.05 48.09 19.45
CA GLN A 546 10.30 47.00 20.09
C GLN A 546 10.91 46.68 21.46
N HIS A 547 10.06 46.31 22.42
CA HIS A 547 10.39 46.35 23.85
C HIS A 547 10.78 45.00 24.49
N ASN A 548 11.08 43.98 23.68
CA ASN A 548 11.46 42.65 24.17
C ASN A 548 12.98 42.46 24.22
N ILE A 549 13.49 42.12 25.40
CA ILE A 549 14.92 41.96 25.69
C ILE A 549 15.35 40.55 25.26
N VAL A 550 16.22 40.47 24.25
CA VAL A 550 16.87 39.23 23.82
C VAL A 550 18.01 38.91 24.79
N SER A 551 18.09 37.66 25.23
CA SER A 551 19.18 37.23 26.11
C SER A 551 20.51 37.10 25.35
N MET A 552 21.63 37.24 26.07
CA MET A 552 22.97 36.88 25.57
C MET A 552 23.49 35.71 26.40
N ASP A 553 22.93 34.54 26.13
CA ASP A 553 23.21 33.24 26.76
C ASP A 553 24.04 32.32 25.85
N ASP A 554 24.49 32.85 24.71
CA ASP A 554 25.15 32.15 23.61
C ASP A 554 24.30 30.97 23.05
N ASN A 555 22.96 30.95 23.20
CA ASN A 555 22.10 29.87 22.68
C ASN A 555 21.58 30.18 21.27
N PHE A 556 21.46 29.13 20.45
CA PHE A 556 20.88 29.21 19.12
C PHE A 556 19.35 29.27 19.19
N ARG A 557 18.75 30.07 18.31
CA ARG A 557 17.31 30.27 18.17
C ARG A 557 16.94 30.38 16.69
N ILE A 558 15.69 30.08 16.36
CA ILE A 558 15.10 30.36 15.04
C ILE A 558 14.45 31.74 15.11
N TYR A 559 15.05 32.74 14.47
CA TYR A 559 14.47 34.08 14.33
C TYR A 559 13.67 34.15 13.04
N THR A 560 12.36 34.36 13.12
CA THR A 560 11.49 34.54 11.94
C THR A 560 10.95 35.96 11.87
N VAL A 561 11.20 36.67 10.77
CA VAL A 561 10.64 37.99 10.47
C VAL A 561 9.65 37.86 9.32
N ARG A 562 8.37 38.23 9.52
CA ARG A 562 7.38 38.42 8.42
C ARG A 562 7.02 39.89 8.30
N LYS A 563 6.98 40.45 7.09
CA LYS A 563 6.51 41.81 6.80
C LYS A 563 5.43 41.81 5.71
N ASN A 564 4.27 42.41 5.99
CA ASN A 564 3.12 42.45 5.07
C ASN A 564 2.79 43.89 4.58
N GLY A 565 3.63 44.40 3.67
CA GLY A 565 3.39 45.66 2.96
C GLY A 565 3.32 46.88 3.88
N SER A 566 2.11 47.38 4.11
CA SER A 566 1.82 48.57 4.94
C SER A 566 1.37 48.26 6.38
N SER A 567 1.40 46.99 6.78
CA SER A 567 0.96 46.48 8.09
C SER A 567 1.91 45.40 8.61
N SER A 568 1.84 45.16 9.93
CA SER A 568 2.56 44.15 10.73
C SER A 568 3.95 43.69 10.25
N THR A 569 4.97 43.98 11.07
CA THR A 569 6.18 43.16 11.09
C THR A 569 6.11 42.27 12.32
N GLU A 570 6.00 40.97 12.11
CA GLU A 570 5.97 39.96 13.16
C GLU A 570 7.37 39.39 13.33
N LEU A 571 7.82 39.29 14.59
CA LEU A 571 9.01 38.55 14.97
C LEU A 571 8.57 37.34 15.81
N PHE A 572 9.08 36.16 15.46
CA PHE A 572 8.94 34.95 16.26
C PHE A 572 10.32 34.48 16.72
N GLU A 573 10.37 34.01 17.96
CA GLU A 573 11.51 33.40 18.63
C GLU A 573 11.06 32.01 19.11
N PHE A 574 11.84 30.99 18.81
CA PHE A 574 11.60 29.61 19.25
C PHE A 574 12.77 29.15 20.13
N GLU A 575 12.45 28.69 21.33
CA GLU A 575 13.35 27.95 22.23
C GLU A 575 12.87 26.50 22.35
N ASP A 576 13.81 25.58 22.65
CA ASP A 576 13.53 24.15 22.73
C ASP A 576 12.38 23.82 23.69
N GLY A 577 11.44 22.99 23.21
CA GLY A 577 10.27 22.53 23.95
C GLY A 577 9.07 23.47 24.01
N ASP A 578 9.15 24.73 23.56
CA ASP A 578 7.99 25.64 23.53
C ASP A 578 7.35 25.72 22.13
N THR A 579 6.17 25.11 21.97
CA THR A 579 5.38 25.13 20.74
C THR A 579 4.54 26.39 20.56
N ASN A 580 4.59 27.33 21.50
CA ASN A 580 3.87 28.60 21.40
C ASN A 580 4.72 29.62 20.63
N ASN A 581 4.31 29.95 19.40
CA ASN A 581 4.78 31.14 18.69
C ASN A 581 4.63 32.38 19.60
N VAL A 582 5.71 32.88 20.19
CA VAL A 582 5.69 34.13 20.96
C VAL A 582 5.58 35.28 19.96
N LEU A 583 4.33 35.68 19.65
CA LEU A 583 4.02 36.80 18.79
C LEU A 583 4.35 38.09 19.55
N ILE A 584 5.43 38.75 19.15
CA ILE A 584 6.21 39.62 20.04
C ILE A 584 5.51 40.94 20.45
N ASP A 585 4.67 41.52 19.58
CA ASP A 585 3.53 42.40 19.90
C ASP A 585 2.66 42.61 18.65
N ASP A 586 1.40 42.99 18.82
CA ASP A 586 0.40 43.19 17.74
C ASP A 586 0.42 44.63 17.16
N THR A 587 1.35 45.49 17.61
CA THR A 587 1.35 46.94 17.32
C THR A 587 2.46 47.39 16.36
N PRO A 588 2.23 47.46 15.03
CA PRO A 588 3.21 47.97 14.08
C PRO A 588 3.15 49.49 13.92
N VAL A 589 4.32 50.13 14.04
CA VAL A 589 4.60 51.43 13.42
C VAL A 589 5.73 51.19 12.41
N PHE A 590 5.46 51.46 11.13
CA PHE A 590 6.46 51.53 10.06
C PHE A 590 5.93 52.47 8.96
N SER A 591 6.65 53.55 8.68
CA SER A 591 6.13 54.66 7.86
C SER A 591 6.37 54.56 6.35
N ARG A 592 7.16 53.58 5.88
CA ARG A 592 7.52 53.42 4.47
C ARG A 592 6.77 52.26 3.81
N VAL A 593 6.14 52.58 2.67
CA VAL A 593 5.35 51.66 1.83
C VAL A 593 6.17 51.15 0.63
N THR A 594 7.35 51.73 0.39
CA THR A 594 8.19 51.45 -0.79
C THR A 594 9.68 51.42 -0.42
N SER A 595 10.30 50.26 -0.56
CA SER A 595 11.76 50.07 -0.50
C SER A 595 12.13 48.88 -1.38
N PHE A 596 13.04 49.12 -2.33
CA PHE A 596 13.67 48.13 -3.20
C PHE A 596 15.17 48.38 -3.15
N HIS A 597 15.78 48.11 -1.98
CA HIS A 597 17.24 48.16 -1.87
C HIS A 597 17.84 46.86 -2.43
N THR A 598 19.00 46.98 -3.07
CA THR A 598 19.77 45.88 -3.65
C THR A 598 21.18 45.91 -3.06
N GLY A 599 21.52 44.88 -2.27
CA GLY A 599 22.80 44.80 -1.54
C GLY A 599 22.63 44.63 -0.03
N TYR A 600 23.03 43.48 0.53
CA TYR A 600 22.89 43.17 1.96
C TYR A 600 24.17 42.56 2.55
N ASP A 601 24.61 43.05 3.71
CA ASP A 601 25.69 42.51 4.52
C ASP A 601 25.17 41.53 5.60
N ILE A 602 25.99 40.54 5.94
CA ILE A 602 25.83 39.60 7.06
C ILE A 602 26.95 39.87 8.08
N GLY A 603 26.61 40.06 9.36
CA GLY A 603 27.55 40.10 10.49
C GLY A 603 28.24 41.45 10.77
N ALA A 604 28.37 42.34 9.78
CA ALA A 604 28.74 43.73 10.03
C ALA A 604 28.10 44.64 8.97
N HIS A 605 28.54 45.90 8.89
CA HIS A 605 28.17 46.82 7.82
C HIS A 605 29.44 47.41 7.18
N ALA A 606 29.62 47.24 5.87
CA ALA A 606 30.75 47.74 5.11
C ALA A 606 30.84 49.28 5.18
N GLY A 607 31.84 49.80 5.89
CA GLY A 607 32.00 51.25 6.08
C GLY A 607 31.06 51.88 7.13
N ALA A 608 30.73 51.12 8.19
CA ALA A 608 30.03 51.64 9.38
C ALA A 608 30.68 52.93 9.94
N ASP A 609 29.88 53.72 10.65
CA ASP A 609 30.33 54.97 11.27
C ASP A 609 31.45 54.71 12.30
N PRO A 610 32.64 55.34 12.21
CA PRO A 610 33.68 55.23 13.23
C PRO A 610 33.22 55.67 14.64
N GLN A 611 32.11 56.41 14.74
CA GLN A 611 31.48 56.80 16.00
C GLN A 611 30.44 55.78 16.52
N TYR A 612 29.93 54.89 15.65
CA TYR A 612 28.93 53.86 15.95
C TYR A 612 29.24 52.58 15.16
N PRO A 613 30.25 51.77 15.58
CA PRO A 613 30.57 50.54 14.88
C PRO A 613 29.38 49.56 14.94
N ARG A 614 29.27 48.72 13.91
CA ARG A 614 28.20 47.72 13.78
C ARG A 614 28.81 46.37 13.43
N GLN A 615 28.94 45.54 14.46
CA GLN A 615 29.70 44.29 14.47
C GLN A 615 28.92 43.25 15.26
N TYR A 616 28.73 42.07 14.71
CA TYR A 616 28.07 40.95 15.38
C TYR A 616 29.11 39.96 15.90
N LEU A 617 28.95 39.57 17.17
CA LEU A 617 29.68 38.47 17.79
C LEU A 617 28.68 37.34 18.02
N GLY A 618 28.92 36.20 17.39
CA GLY A 618 27.98 35.07 17.35
C GLY A 618 28.22 34.21 16.12
N SER A 619 27.34 33.24 15.90
CA SER A 619 27.40 32.35 14.74
C SER A 619 26.03 32.20 14.09
N ILE A 620 26.02 31.90 12.80
CA ILE A 620 24.80 31.69 12.01
C ILE A 620 24.93 30.34 11.31
N ALA A 621 23.96 29.46 11.51
CA ALA A 621 23.93 28.13 10.90
C ALA A 621 23.17 28.11 9.56
N GLU A 622 22.09 28.90 9.44
CA GLU A 622 21.26 28.95 8.25
C GLU A 622 20.57 30.31 8.08
N ILE A 623 20.41 30.77 6.83
CA ILE A 623 19.62 31.94 6.43
C ILE A 623 18.72 31.56 5.24
N ILE A 624 17.42 31.87 5.35
CA ILE A 624 16.40 31.63 4.32
C ILE A 624 15.62 32.93 4.10
N VAL A 625 15.42 33.36 2.84
CA VAL A 625 14.69 34.60 2.49
C VAL A 625 13.64 34.35 1.42
N PHE A 626 12.40 34.73 1.70
CA PHE A 626 11.28 34.80 0.75
C PHE A 626 10.98 36.23 0.34
N ASN A 627 10.67 36.44 -0.94
CA ASN A 627 10.20 37.71 -1.50
C ASN A 627 8.67 37.92 -1.39
N ARG A 628 8.00 37.13 -0.53
CA ARG A 628 6.56 37.22 -0.24
C ARG A 628 6.27 37.05 1.25
N CYS A 629 5.04 37.37 1.63
CA CYS A 629 4.47 36.93 2.91
C CYS A 629 4.22 35.42 2.87
N LEU A 630 4.76 34.70 3.85
CA LEU A 630 4.38 33.33 4.13
C LEU A 630 3.11 33.27 5.00
N SER A 631 2.30 32.23 4.78
CA SER A 631 1.18 31.90 5.67
C SER A 631 1.67 31.46 7.06
N VAL A 632 0.77 31.30 8.04
CA VAL A 632 1.17 30.79 9.37
C VAL A 632 1.59 29.31 9.30
N SER A 633 0.95 28.50 8.44
CA SER A 633 1.34 27.12 8.17
C SER A 633 2.64 27.02 7.36
N ASP A 634 2.87 27.92 6.41
CA ASP A 634 4.13 28.03 5.67
C ASP A 634 5.28 28.31 6.66
N ILE A 635 5.10 29.32 7.54
CA ILE A 635 6.06 29.65 8.60
C ILE A 635 6.32 28.44 9.50
N LYS A 636 5.26 27.76 9.98
CA LYS A 636 5.44 26.57 10.81
C LYS A 636 6.22 25.49 10.06
N SER A 637 5.96 25.25 8.78
CA SER A 637 6.69 24.27 7.98
C SER A 637 8.18 24.60 7.82
N VAL A 638 8.56 25.88 7.73
CA VAL A 638 9.99 26.27 7.75
C VAL A 638 10.58 26.10 9.14
N THR A 639 9.87 26.54 10.20
CA THR A 639 10.33 26.39 11.58
C THR A 639 10.51 24.93 11.96
N ASP A 640 9.57 24.05 11.63
CA ASP A 640 9.62 22.61 11.88
C ASP A 640 10.87 22.00 11.23
N TYR A 641 11.15 22.34 9.97
CA TYR A 641 12.37 21.92 9.27
C TYR A 641 13.64 22.38 9.99
N LEU A 642 13.72 23.65 10.39
CA LEU A 642 14.88 24.19 11.11
C LEU A 642 15.00 23.58 12.52
N ASN A 643 13.88 23.26 13.16
CA ASN A 643 13.83 22.64 14.48
C ASN A 643 14.35 21.19 14.43
N ASP A 644 13.77 20.37 13.55
CA ASP A 644 14.25 19.01 13.25
C ASP A 644 15.73 19.01 12.86
N LYS A 645 16.17 19.99 12.06
CA LYS A 645 17.54 20.06 11.55
C LYS A 645 18.57 20.43 12.61
N TYR A 646 18.26 21.27 13.59
CA TYR A 646 19.26 21.86 14.49
C TYR A 646 19.07 21.55 15.97
N PHE A 647 17.89 21.07 16.39
CA PHE A 647 17.49 20.96 17.80
C PHE A 647 17.03 19.55 18.22
N HIS A 648 17.09 18.55 17.33
CA HIS A 648 16.77 17.15 17.63
C HIS A 648 17.93 16.20 17.29
N ASP A 649 18.38 15.43 18.30
CA ASP A 649 19.52 14.50 18.25
C ASP A 649 19.11 13.02 18.12
N LEU A 650 17.81 12.75 18.02
CA LEU A 650 17.22 11.42 17.89
C LEU A 650 15.92 11.52 17.09
N TYR A 651 15.61 10.51 16.28
CA TYR A 651 14.33 10.35 15.60
C TYR A 651 13.88 8.88 15.74
N ALA A 652 12.59 8.66 15.96
CA ALA A 652 12.00 7.32 15.90
C ALA A 652 10.56 7.39 15.38
N VAL A 653 10.17 6.44 14.53
CA VAL A 653 8.81 6.31 13.98
C VAL A 653 8.31 4.88 14.06
N CYS A 654 6.98 4.70 14.12
CA CYS A 654 6.35 3.38 14.03
C CYS A 654 6.27 2.95 12.57
N VAL A 655 6.66 1.71 12.27
CA VAL A 655 6.62 1.10 10.94
C VAL A 655 5.76 -0.15 11.02
N ASP A 656 5.07 -0.54 9.94
CA ASP A 656 4.35 -1.81 9.97
C ASP A 656 5.32 -2.99 10.10
N SER A 657 4.91 -4.08 10.75
CA SER A 657 5.75 -5.27 10.90
C SER A 657 5.86 -6.10 9.61
N LEU A 658 5.06 -5.78 8.60
CA LEU A 658 5.12 -6.34 7.25
C LEU A 658 5.88 -5.46 6.23
N ASP A 659 6.44 -4.34 6.68
CA ASP A 659 7.31 -3.47 5.88
C ASP A 659 8.82 -3.68 6.15
N ARG A 660 9.64 -3.28 5.17
CA ARG A 660 11.11 -3.38 5.23
C ARG A 660 11.71 -2.04 5.68
N VAL A 661 12.57 -2.07 6.71
CA VAL A 661 13.44 -0.94 7.04
C VAL A 661 14.80 -1.13 6.35
N PHE A 662 15.26 -0.09 5.63
CA PHE A 662 16.57 -0.03 4.99
C PHE A 662 17.39 1.10 5.66
N PRO A 663 18.70 0.92 5.91
CA PRO A 663 19.48 1.93 6.64
C PRO A 663 19.64 3.28 5.94
N ASP A 664 19.50 3.30 4.62
CA ASP A 664 19.75 4.44 3.73
C ASP A 664 18.47 5.02 3.10
N GLN A 665 17.29 4.71 3.67
CA GLN A 665 15.99 5.18 3.18
C GLN A 665 15.09 5.58 4.35
N THR A 666 14.47 6.76 4.28
CA THR A 666 13.39 7.11 5.22
C THR A 666 12.26 6.08 5.13
N PRO A 667 11.88 5.42 6.24
CA PRO A 667 10.80 4.44 6.26
C PRO A 667 9.45 5.12 6.02
N ALA A 668 8.47 4.35 5.54
CA ALA A 668 7.08 4.76 5.64
C ALA A 668 6.64 4.67 7.12
N GLU A 669 6.07 5.74 7.66
CA GLU A 669 5.39 5.67 8.95
C GLU A 669 4.07 4.90 8.79
N LYS A 670 3.70 4.12 9.81
CA LYS A 670 2.46 3.34 9.83
C LYS A 670 1.25 4.27 9.73
N SER A 671 0.51 4.17 8.63
CA SER A 671 -0.64 5.04 8.28
C SER A 671 -1.80 5.05 9.29
N SER A 672 -1.81 4.13 10.25
CA SER A 672 -2.86 4.01 11.26
C SER A 672 -2.30 3.52 12.59
N PHE A 673 -2.70 4.18 13.69
CA PHE A 673 -2.42 3.76 15.06
C PHE A 673 -3.51 2.86 15.66
N GLU A 674 -4.42 2.32 14.85
CA GLU A 674 -5.43 1.37 15.34
C GLU A 674 -4.80 0.16 16.06
N PRO A 675 -5.43 -0.36 17.13
CA PRO A 675 -4.90 -1.48 17.90
C PRO A 675 -4.75 -2.76 17.06
N ILE A 676 -3.65 -3.48 17.24
CA ILE A 676 -3.51 -4.81 16.63
C ILE A 676 -4.39 -5.79 17.40
N SER A 677 -5.40 -6.31 16.72
CA SER A 677 -6.33 -7.34 17.21
C SER A 677 -5.61 -8.68 17.41
N LEU A 678 -5.74 -9.26 18.60
CA LEU A 678 -5.07 -10.50 19.01
C LEU A 678 -5.96 -11.43 19.85
N PRO A 679 -5.79 -12.75 19.71
CA PRO A 679 -6.32 -13.74 20.64
C PRO A 679 -5.41 -13.91 21.88
N LYS A 680 -5.98 -14.47 22.95
CA LYS A 680 -5.27 -14.96 24.13
C LYS A 680 -4.38 -16.15 23.73
N GLY A 681 -3.12 -16.15 24.20
CA GLY A 681 -2.09 -17.06 23.70
C GLY A 681 -1.53 -16.69 22.31
N GLY A 682 -1.97 -15.58 21.71
CA GLY A 682 -1.42 -15.04 20.47
C GLY A 682 -0.12 -14.26 20.67
N THR A 683 0.43 -13.74 19.58
CA THR A 683 1.64 -12.90 19.58
C THR A 683 1.58 -11.86 18.47
N ALA A 684 1.93 -10.61 18.74
CA ALA A 684 2.22 -9.61 17.71
C ALA A 684 3.64 -9.08 17.84
N ALA A 685 4.17 -8.62 16.71
CA ALA A 685 5.39 -7.83 16.68
C ALA A 685 5.08 -6.39 16.20
N PHE A 686 5.64 -5.39 16.88
CA PHE A 686 5.59 -3.98 16.46
C PHE A 686 7.00 -3.54 16.07
N GLN A 687 7.13 -2.90 14.91
CA GLN A 687 8.40 -2.47 14.33
C GLN A 687 8.56 -0.94 14.47
N TYR A 688 9.77 -0.51 14.81
CA TYR A 688 10.16 0.89 14.89
C TYR A 688 11.45 1.10 14.13
N ALA A 689 11.56 2.22 13.44
CA ALA A 689 12.80 2.66 12.83
C ALA A 689 13.33 3.86 13.63
N VAL A 690 14.64 3.84 13.91
CA VAL A 690 15.33 4.80 14.79
C VAL A 690 16.57 5.32 14.07
N MET A 691 16.80 6.62 14.11
CA MET A 691 17.94 7.28 13.47
C MET A 691 18.45 8.41 14.38
N ALA A 692 19.73 8.74 14.28
CA ALA A 692 20.31 9.91 14.93
C ALA A 692 21.22 10.64 13.93
N PRO A 693 21.32 11.99 13.99
CA PRO A 693 22.25 12.73 13.15
C PRO A 693 23.71 12.51 13.59
N THR A 694 23.92 12.06 14.83
CA THR A 694 25.23 11.76 15.43
C THR A 694 25.41 10.25 15.67
N ASN A 695 26.66 9.79 15.84
CA ASN A 695 26.94 8.42 16.25
C ASN A 695 26.71 8.27 17.76
N GLY A 696 25.96 7.25 18.20
CA GLY A 696 25.68 7.07 19.62
C GLY A 696 25.10 5.70 19.98
N THR A 697 24.77 5.52 21.26
CA THR A 697 24.05 4.34 21.75
C THR A 697 22.67 4.78 22.21
N CYS A 698 21.64 4.35 21.47
CA CYS A 698 20.25 4.55 21.86
C CYS A 698 19.80 3.37 22.72
N LYS A 699 19.20 3.66 23.88
CA LYS A 699 18.57 2.67 24.75
C LYS A 699 17.09 2.62 24.46
N PHE A 700 16.47 1.44 24.55
CA PHE A 700 15.03 1.31 24.40
C PHE A 700 14.41 0.49 25.53
N THR A 701 13.40 1.07 26.16
CA THR A 701 12.67 0.49 27.29
C THR A 701 11.21 0.30 26.90
N ILE A 702 10.68 -0.90 27.11
CA ILE A 702 9.27 -1.21 26.91
C ILE A 702 8.54 -0.94 28.23
N LEU A 703 7.58 -0.03 28.21
CA LEU A 703 6.72 0.31 29.33
C LEU A 703 5.45 -0.56 29.28
N PRO A 704 4.98 -1.12 30.43
CA PRO A 704 3.86 -2.07 30.44
C PRO A 704 2.62 -1.56 29.72
N ALA A 705 1.95 -2.45 28.99
CA ALA A 705 0.65 -2.17 28.39
C ALA A 705 -0.48 -2.23 29.44
N ILE A 706 -1.33 -1.21 29.45
CA ILE A 706 -2.37 -1.00 30.47
C ILE A 706 -3.70 -0.67 29.78
N ASP A 707 -4.81 -1.18 30.32
CA ASP A 707 -6.17 -0.85 29.87
C ASP A 707 -6.72 0.43 30.53
N ALA A 708 -7.94 0.82 30.17
CA ALA A 708 -8.63 1.98 30.76
C ALA A 708 -8.94 1.85 32.27
N ASN A 709 -8.84 0.65 32.85
CA ASN A 709 -9.10 0.36 34.27
C ASN A 709 -7.82 0.26 35.11
N GLY A 710 -6.64 0.35 34.50
CA GLY A 710 -5.34 0.16 35.19
C GLY A 710 -4.86 -1.29 35.26
N ILE A 711 -5.54 -2.22 34.60
CA ILE A 711 -5.15 -3.63 34.48
C ILE A 711 -3.95 -3.72 33.52
N ARG A 712 -2.90 -4.43 33.92
CA ARG A 712 -1.74 -4.71 33.06
C ARG A 712 -1.99 -5.96 32.23
N LEU A 713 -1.54 -5.95 30.99
CA LEU A 713 -1.64 -7.10 30.08
C LEU A 713 -0.79 -8.31 30.51
N GLY A 714 0.27 -8.09 31.29
CA GLY A 714 1.13 -9.12 31.87
C GLY A 714 2.53 -8.59 32.22
N GLU A 715 3.45 -9.49 32.58
CA GLU A 715 4.89 -9.23 32.41
C GLU A 715 5.27 -9.68 30.99
N ILE A 716 5.50 -8.69 30.12
CA ILE A 716 5.74 -8.85 28.68
C ILE A 716 6.96 -7.97 28.37
N SER A 717 8.02 -8.50 27.78
CA SER A 717 8.19 -8.54 26.32
C SER A 717 9.53 -9.19 25.97
N LYS A 718 9.71 -9.60 24.71
CA LYS A 718 11.06 -9.73 24.11
C LYS A 718 11.32 -8.50 23.25
N SER A 719 12.55 -8.02 23.24
CA SER A 719 12.94 -6.81 22.50
C SER A 719 14.19 -7.08 21.66
N TYR A 720 14.18 -6.64 20.42
CA TYR A 720 15.19 -6.98 19.41
C TYR A 720 15.71 -5.73 18.71
N HIS A 721 17.02 -5.62 18.58
CA HIS A 721 17.62 -4.90 17.46
C HIS A 721 17.56 -5.82 16.23
N LEU A 722 17.17 -5.28 15.07
CA LEU A 722 17.17 -6.01 13.81
C LEU A 722 18.50 -5.81 13.08
N GLU A 723 19.43 -6.74 13.31
CA GLU A 723 20.74 -6.75 12.65
C GLU A 723 20.55 -6.90 11.13
N THR A 724 21.29 -6.07 10.38
CA THR A 724 21.12 -5.89 8.93
C THR A 724 21.88 -6.94 8.14
N VAL A 725 21.39 -7.25 6.94
CA VAL A 725 22.00 -8.22 6.02
C VAL A 725 22.18 -7.60 4.65
N TYR A 726 23.29 -7.96 3.99
CA TYR A 726 23.62 -7.50 2.64
C TYR A 726 22.93 -8.36 1.58
N VAL A 727 22.32 -7.70 0.59
CA VAL A 727 21.68 -8.31 -0.58
C VAL A 727 22.43 -7.86 -1.84
N GLU A 728 23.19 -8.76 -2.45
CA GLU A 728 24.14 -8.49 -3.55
C GLU A 728 23.55 -8.62 -4.97
N ALA A 729 22.34 -9.15 -5.09
CA ALA A 729 21.62 -9.37 -6.35
C ALA A 729 20.11 -9.34 -6.09
N ASN A 730 19.27 -9.23 -7.13
CA ASN A 730 17.85 -9.54 -7.02
C ASN A 730 17.58 -10.99 -7.43
N THR A 731 16.47 -11.54 -6.91
CA THR A 731 15.92 -12.83 -7.29
C THR A 731 15.76 -12.95 -8.81
N ASN A 732 16.49 -13.88 -9.41
CA ASN A 732 16.47 -14.18 -10.86
C ASN A 732 16.14 -15.68 -11.12
N GLY A 733 15.58 -16.36 -10.12
CA GLY A 733 15.24 -17.78 -10.15
C GLY A 733 16.42 -18.72 -9.85
N CYS A 734 16.13 -20.03 -9.91
CA CYS A 734 17.06 -21.08 -9.52
C CYS A 734 18.27 -21.18 -10.45
N GLY A 735 19.49 -21.15 -9.89
CA GLY A 735 20.72 -21.29 -10.67
C GLY A 735 21.01 -20.12 -11.62
N ASN A 736 20.27 -19.02 -11.49
CA ASN A 736 20.36 -17.81 -12.34
C ASN A 736 20.63 -16.53 -11.53
N THR A 737 20.58 -16.59 -10.20
CA THR A 737 20.73 -15.43 -9.30
C THR A 737 22.20 -15.17 -8.98
N ALA A 738 22.76 -14.04 -9.42
CA ALA A 738 24.14 -13.64 -9.13
C ALA A 738 24.35 -12.12 -9.20
N ALA A 739 25.34 -11.60 -8.49
CA ALA A 739 25.68 -10.18 -8.48
C ALA A 739 26.01 -9.67 -9.90
N GLY A 740 25.42 -8.53 -10.28
CA GLY A 740 25.55 -7.95 -11.62
C GLY A 740 24.67 -8.59 -12.71
N VAL A 741 23.91 -9.65 -12.39
CA VAL A 741 22.87 -10.18 -13.29
C VAL A 741 21.55 -9.46 -12.99
N VAL A 742 20.98 -8.81 -14.00
CA VAL A 742 19.72 -8.08 -13.88
C VAL A 742 18.54 -9.04 -14.18
N PRO A 743 17.54 -9.18 -13.29
CA PRO A 743 16.36 -10.01 -13.55
C PRO A 743 15.42 -9.38 -14.60
N PRO A 744 14.46 -10.16 -15.16
CA PRO A 744 13.51 -9.65 -16.15
C PRO A 744 12.77 -8.39 -15.67
N THR A 745 12.59 -7.40 -16.55
CA THR A 745 11.97 -6.11 -16.20
C THR A 745 10.53 -6.25 -15.68
N SER A 746 9.80 -7.30 -16.09
CA SER A 746 8.47 -7.62 -15.55
C SER A 746 8.48 -8.01 -14.07
N TRP A 747 9.63 -8.41 -13.52
CA TRP A 747 9.77 -8.80 -12.10
C TRP A 747 10.05 -7.59 -11.21
N HIS A 748 10.48 -6.44 -11.78
CA HIS A 748 11.01 -5.30 -11.02
C HIS A 748 9.98 -4.65 -10.08
N THR A 749 8.69 -4.73 -10.40
CA THR A 749 7.58 -4.24 -9.56
C THR A 749 7.25 -5.15 -8.38
N SER A 750 7.78 -6.38 -8.35
CA SER A 750 7.57 -7.33 -7.26
C SER A 750 8.62 -7.19 -6.14
N PHE A 751 9.80 -6.64 -6.46
CA PHE A 751 10.86 -6.41 -5.49
C PHE A 751 10.56 -5.17 -4.65
N THR A 752 10.99 -5.19 -3.38
CA THR A 752 10.96 -3.99 -2.53
C THR A 752 11.99 -2.95 -2.95
N ARG A 753 13.11 -3.40 -3.55
CA ARG A 753 14.21 -2.54 -4.02
C ARG A 753 15.10 -3.30 -5.01
N MET A 754 15.75 -2.58 -5.93
CA MET A 754 16.82 -3.14 -6.77
C MET A 754 18.15 -3.21 -6.01
N ALA A 755 18.85 -4.35 -6.14
CA ALA A 755 20.12 -4.63 -5.51
C ALA A 755 21.30 -3.88 -6.16
N PRO A 756 22.40 -3.61 -5.42
CA PRO A 756 22.65 -4.02 -4.04
C PRO A 756 22.01 -3.10 -2.99
N PHE A 757 21.63 -3.68 -1.84
CA PHE A 757 21.14 -2.94 -0.67
C PHE A 757 21.45 -3.69 0.65
N ASN A 758 21.28 -3.01 1.79
CA ASN A 758 21.23 -3.63 3.11
C ASN A 758 19.81 -3.53 3.66
N VAL A 759 19.32 -4.55 4.37
CA VAL A 759 17.96 -4.59 4.93
C VAL A 759 17.96 -5.13 6.36
N ALA A 760 17.11 -4.57 7.23
CA ALA A 760 16.88 -5.10 8.57
C ALA A 760 16.15 -6.46 8.49
N GLU A 761 16.72 -7.50 9.11
CA GLU A 761 16.22 -8.88 8.95
C GLU A 761 16.41 -9.75 10.20
N VAL A 762 17.54 -9.67 10.91
CA VAL A 762 17.94 -10.69 11.91
C VAL A 762 17.60 -10.25 13.33
N LEU A 763 16.81 -11.05 14.05
CA LEU A 763 16.40 -10.71 15.42
C LEU A 763 17.54 -10.92 16.42
N VAL A 764 18.04 -9.83 17.01
CA VAL A 764 19.08 -9.81 18.05
C VAL A 764 18.52 -9.27 19.35
N GLU A 765 18.33 -10.14 20.35
CA GLU A 765 17.74 -9.78 21.64
C GLU A 765 18.60 -8.73 22.35
N ALA A 766 18.03 -7.55 22.59
CA ALA A 766 18.74 -6.36 23.04
C ALA A 766 17.77 -5.34 23.69
N SER A 767 18.31 -4.44 24.52
CA SER A 767 17.63 -3.25 25.06
C SER A 767 18.35 -1.94 24.73
N GLU A 768 19.37 -2.01 23.88
CA GLU A 768 20.14 -0.88 23.37
C GLU A 768 20.72 -1.22 21.99
N LEU A 769 20.90 -0.21 21.14
CA LEU A 769 21.51 -0.34 19.82
C LEU A 769 22.48 0.81 19.55
N VAL A 770 23.50 0.56 18.73
CA VAL A 770 24.45 1.58 18.27
C VAL A 770 23.89 2.20 17.00
N LEU A 771 23.58 3.49 17.05
CA LEU A 771 23.14 4.26 15.88
C LEU A 771 24.37 4.81 15.14
N THR A 772 24.34 4.68 13.81
CA THR A 772 25.27 5.35 12.91
C THR A 772 24.64 6.63 12.40
N SER A 773 25.38 7.74 12.41
CA SER A 773 24.99 9.06 11.91
C SER A 773 24.28 8.96 10.56
N GLY A 774 23.04 9.46 10.50
CA GLY A 774 22.23 9.50 9.29
C GLY A 774 21.72 8.15 8.77
N GLN A 775 21.84 7.06 9.53
CA GLN A 775 21.34 5.74 9.14
C GLN A 775 20.19 5.26 10.02
N TYR A 776 19.15 4.71 9.39
CA TYR A 776 18.06 4.05 10.10
C TYR A 776 18.48 2.66 10.61
N SER A 777 18.18 2.39 11.87
CA SER A 777 18.31 1.09 12.50
C SER A 777 16.94 0.66 13.01
N ALA A 778 16.59 -0.62 12.91
CA ALA A 778 15.25 -1.08 13.28
C ALA A 778 15.23 -1.83 14.62
N VAL A 779 14.16 -1.58 15.39
CA VAL A 779 13.86 -2.23 16.66
C VAL A 779 12.50 -2.92 16.54
N LEU A 780 12.43 -4.17 17.02
CA LEU A 780 11.21 -4.96 17.04
C LEU A 780 10.88 -5.34 18.48
N ILE A 781 9.64 -5.12 18.90
CA ILE A 781 9.12 -5.65 20.17
C ILE A 781 8.18 -6.82 19.86
N ASP A 782 8.36 -7.94 20.55
CA ASP A 782 7.60 -9.18 20.34
C ASP A 782 6.79 -9.49 21.61
N ILE A 783 5.47 -9.44 21.47
CA ILE A 783 4.50 -9.40 22.57
C ILE A 783 3.61 -10.63 22.51
N GLU A 784 3.88 -11.57 23.42
CA GLU A 784 3.08 -12.78 23.65
C GLU A 784 1.93 -12.45 24.63
N ILE A 785 0.69 -12.76 24.26
CA ILE A 785 -0.51 -12.45 25.05
C ILE A 785 -0.79 -13.63 26.01
N PRO A 786 -0.85 -13.43 27.34
CA PRO A 786 -1.18 -14.50 28.27
C PRO A 786 -2.53 -15.16 27.95
N THR A 787 -2.63 -16.48 28.14
CA THR A 787 -3.87 -17.24 27.90
C THR A 787 -5.00 -16.88 28.87
N ASP A 788 -4.66 -16.26 30.00
CA ASP A 788 -5.56 -15.76 31.04
C ASP A 788 -5.70 -14.22 31.03
N ALA A 789 -5.24 -13.55 29.97
CA ALA A 789 -5.44 -12.11 29.78
C ALA A 789 -6.94 -11.75 29.74
N VAL A 790 -7.27 -10.55 30.23
CA VAL A 790 -8.61 -9.98 30.11
C VAL A 790 -8.79 -9.43 28.69
N SER A 791 -9.98 -9.59 28.11
CA SER A 791 -10.34 -9.04 26.81
C SER A 791 -10.57 -7.52 26.91
N GLY A 792 -10.09 -6.76 25.92
CA GLY A 792 -10.13 -5.30 25.92
C GLY A 792 -8.93 -4.65 25.21
N THR A 793 -8.94 -3.32 25.15
CA THR A 793 -7.87 -2.53 24.51
C THR A 793 -6.82 -2.10 25.54
N TYR A 794 -5.56 -2.36 25.23
CA TYR A 794 -4.38 -2.02 26.03
C TYR A 794 -3.47 -1.07 25.25
N ILE A 795 -2.98 -0.04 25.92
CA ILE A 795 -1.97 0.88 25.38
C ILE A 795 -0.67 0.67 26.16
N GLY A 796 0.40 0.33 25.45
CA GLY A 796 1.76 0.34 25.95
C GLY A 796 2.61 1.37 25.21
N TYR A 797 3.87 1.50 25.60
CA TYR A 797 4.81 2.41 24.93
C TYR A 797 6.22 1.83 24.89
N ILE A 798 6.94 2.07 23.80
CA ILE A 798 8.40 1.99 23.77
C ILE A 798 8.97 3.40 24.00
N GLN A 799 10.04 3.50 24.79
CA GLN A 799 10.76 4.74 25.05
C GLN A 799 12.21 4.59 24.63
N PHE A 800 12.63 5.37 23.63
CA PHE A 800 13.98 5.47 23.11
C PHE A 800 14.72 6.62 23.83
N GLU A 801 15.97 6.40 24.23
CA GLU A 801 16.79 7.40 24.93
C GLU A 801 18.22 7.47 24.37
N MET A 802 18.68 8.67 24.00
CA MET A 802 20.07 8.92 23.58
C MET A 802 20.53 10.30 24.07
N GLY A 803 21.57 10.35 24.89
CA GLY A 803 22.01 11.60 25.52
C GLY A 803 20.95 12.15 26.49
N SER A 804 20.47 13.37 26.25
CA SER A 804 19.29 13.95 26.89
C SER A 804 17.97 13.51 26.25
N GLU A 805 17.97 13.14 24.96
CA GLU A 805 16.77 12.94 24.17
C GLU A 805 15.97 11.71 24.57
N LYS A 806 14.63 11.85 24.52
CA LYS A 806 13.66 10.82 24.91
C LYS A 806 12.42 10.82 24.03
N ILE A 807 12.38 9.93 23.05
CA ILE A 807 11.19 9.71 22.20
C ILE A 807 10.37 8.56 22.76
N LYS A 808 9.05 8.72 22.82
CA LYS A 808 8.12 7.72 23.35
C LYS A 808 6.99 7.45 22.36
N LEU A 809 6.97 6.24 21.80
CA LEU A 809 5.99 5.82 20.79
C LEU A 809 5.02 4.78 21.37
N PRO A 810 3.73 4.81 20.99
CA PRO A 810 2.75 3.83 21.46
C PRO A 810 2.93 2.46 20.81
N TYR A 811 2.40 1.44 21.46
CA TYR A 811 1.90 0.23 20.81
C TYR A 811 0.52 -0.11 21.37
N ASN A 812 -0.44 -0.31 20.46
CA ASN A 812 -1.85 -0.49 20.78
C ASN A 812 -2.25 -1.94 20.48
N ILE A 813 -2.89 -2.61 21.44
CA ILE A 813 -3.32 -4.01 21.34
C ILE A 813 -4.79 -4.11 21.70
N ARG A 814 -5.56 -4.90 20.95
CA ARG A 814 -6.92 -5.31 21.31
C ARG A 814 -6.94 -6.81 21.56
N VAL A 815 -7.20 -7.22 22.79
CA VAL A 815 -7.33 -8.63 23.18
C VAL A 815 -8.79 -9.04 23.04
N HIS A 816 -9.05 -10.04 22.21
CA HIS A 816 -10.36 -10.65 22.00
C HIS A 816 -10.58 -11.80 22.98
N ASP A 817 -11.82 -12.29 23.16
CA ASP A 817 -12.10 -13.46 24.02
C ASP A 817 -11.94 -14.79 23.29
N VAL A 818 -10.96 -14.85 22.40
CA VAL A 818 -10.58 -16.01 21.60
C VAL A 818 -9.26 -16.54 22.14
N THR A 819 -9.17 -17.84 22.44
CA THR A 819 -7.90 -18.46 22.92
C THR A 819 -7.32 -19.39 21.87
N LEU A 820 -6.07 -19.16 21.46
CA LEU A 820 -5.38 -20.05 20.52
C LEU A 820 -4.97 -21.38 21.17
N PRO A 821 -5.02 -22.50 20.43
CA PRO A 821 -4.39 -23.74 20.85
C PRO A 821 -2.85 -23.61 20.85
N LYS A 822 -2.19 -24.26 21.80
CA LYS A 822 -0.71 -24.26 21.97
C LYS A 822 0.08 -24.74 20.73
N ASN A 823 -0.57 -25.51 19.86
CA ASN A 823 -0.02 -25.94 18.58
C ASN A 823 -0.83 -25.28 17.45
N PRO A 824 -0.19 -24.68 16.44
CA PRO A 824 -0.89 -24.21 15.24
C PRO A 824 -1.68 -25.33 14.57
N ALA A 825 -2.76 -24.98 13.87
CA ALA A 825 -3.56 -25.95 13.13
C ALA A 825 -2.85 -26.46 11.84
N MET A 826 -1.90 -25.70 11.29
CA MET A 826 -1.07 -26.13 10.17
C MET A 826 0.24 -26.77 10.67
N GLN A 827 0.64 -27.91 10.09
CA GLN A 827 1.97 -28.47 10.34
C GLN A 827 3.07 -27.63 9.68
N LEU A 828 4.24 -27.54 10.31
CA LEU A 828 5.36 -26.75 9.80
C LEU A 828 6.69 -27.49 9.97
N GLY A 829 7.47 -27.53 8.89
CA GLY A 829 8.87 -27.93 8.89
C GLY A 829 9.73 -27.12 7.90
N HIS A 830 10.63 -26.28 8.41
CA HIS A 830 11.83 -25.84 7.69
C HIS A 830 12.99 -26.78 8.02
N TRP A 831 13.63 -27.39 7.03
CA TRP A 831 14.65 -28.42 7.29
C TRP A 831 15.95 -27.85 7.90
N ILE A 832 16.26 -28.27 9.14
CA ILE A 832 17.46 -27.84 9.86
C ILE A 832 18.74 -28.48 9.29
N GLU A 833 19.71 -27.64 8.93
CA GLU A 833 21.07 -28.08 8.65
C GLU A 833 21.85 -28.19 9.97
N ARG A 834 22.32 -29.41 10.27
CA ARG A 834 22.76 -29.83 11.60
C ARG A 834 24.26 -29.70 11.84
N ALA A 835 25.03 -29.37 10.80
CA ALA A 835 26.48 -29.28 10.89
C ALA A 835 26.91 -28.13 11.82
N PRO A 836 27.91 -28.31 12.70
CA PRO A 836 28.37 -27.28 13.66
C PRO A 836 28.58 -25.88 13.04
N GLU A 837 29.19 -25.82 11.86
CA GLU A 837 29.47 -24.62 11.05
C GLU A 837 28.22 -23.84 10.59
N ASN A 838 27.04 -24.49 10.60
CA ASN A 838 25.74 -23.90 10.26
C ASN A 838 24.89 -23.63 11.52
N LEU A 839 25.38 -23.97 12.71
CA LEU A 839 24.71 -23.71 14.00
C LEU A 839 25.39 -22.59 14.81
N THR A 840 26.65 -22.25 14.53
CA THR A 840 27.35 -21.19 15.27
C THR A 840 28.30 -20.34 14.42
N THR A 841 28.54 -19.10 14.86
CA THR A 841 29.58 -18.19 14.35
C THR A 841 30.90 -18.29 15.13
N ASN A 842 31.00 -19.15 16.15
CA ASN A 842 32.22 -19.34 16.94
C ASN A 842 33.37 -19.85 16.06
N SER A 843 34.55 -19.24 16.19
CA SER A 843 35.75 -19.59 15.42
C SER A 843 36.29 -21.00 15.69
N THR A 844 35.99 -21.55 16.88
CA THR A 844 36.23 -22.97 17.21
C THR A 844 34.91 -23.72 17.15
N LEU A 845 34.74 -24.57 16.15
CA LEU A 845 33.56 -25.40 15.99
C LEU A 845 33.58 -26.57 17.00
N PRO A 846 32.45 -26.89 17.65
CA PRO A 846 32.36 -28.07 18.50
C PRO A 846 32.41 -29.37 17.68
N ALA A 847 33.00 -30.41 18.26
CA ALA A 847 33.02 -31.73 17.63
C ALA A 847 31.60 -32.30 17.46
N TRP A 848 31.38 -32.99 16.34
CA TRP A 848 30.11 -33.66 16.04
C TRP A 848 29.64 -34.55 17.20
N TRP A 849 28.38 -34.38 17.60
CA TRP A 849 27.72 -35.12 18.70
C TRP A 849 28.32 -34.91 20.11
N SER A 850 29.22 -33.94 20.30
CA SER A 850 29.60 -33.46 21.63
C SER A 850 28.43 -32.77 22.34
N ASP A 851 28.46 -32.69 23.67
CA ASP A 851 27.38 -32.04 24.43
C ASP A 851 27.21 -30.55 24.09
N GLU A 852 28.27 -29.87 23.66
CA GLU A 852 28.21 -28.50 23.12
C GLU A 852 27.46 -28.45 21.77
N HIS A 853 27.68 -29.42 20.88
CA HIS A 853 26.91 -29.54 19.63
C HIS A 853 25.42 -29.80 19.91
N TRP A 854 25.11 -30.69 20.86
CA TRP A 854 23.74 -30.89 21.34
C TRP A 854 23.14 -29.64 22.02
N ARG A 855 23.96 -28.83 22.71
CA ARG A 855 23.54 -27.56 23.31
C ARG A 855 23.19 -26.51 22.25
N LEU A 856 23.93 -26.45 21.15
CA LEU A 856 23.58 -25.62 19.99
C LEU A 856 22.28 -26.10 19.35
N LEU A 857 22.16 -27.40 19.04
CA LEU A 857 20.94 -27.99 18.46
C LEU A 857 19.69 -27.70 19.32
N ARG A 858 19.75 -27.91 20.65
CA ARG A 858 18.62 -27.62 21.55
C ARG A 858 18.23 -26.13 21.60
N LYS A 859 19.20 -25.21 21.46
CA LYS A 859 18.91 -23.76 21.38
C LYS A 859 18.30 -23.39 20.03
N SER A 860 18.85 -23.88 18.92
CA SER A 860 18.30 -23.68 17.59
C SER A 860 16.87 -24.24 17.47
N GLY A 861 16.63 -25.44 17.99
CA GLY A 861 15.30 -26.06 18.05
C GLY A 861 14.30 -25.26 18.88
N ARG A 862 14.73 -24.62 19.99
CA ARG A 862 13.86 -23.73 20.78
C ARG A 862 13.43 -22.49 20.00
N VAL A 863 14.36 -21.87 19.26
CA VAL A 863 14.07 -20.71 18.42
C VAL A 863 13.11 -21.10 17.29
N MET A 864 13.40 -22.20 16.59
CA MET A 864 12.49 -22.79 15.59
C MET A 864 11.08 -23.02 16.15
N TRP A 865 10.96 -23.71 17.28
CA TRP A 865 9.66 -23.98 17.92
C TRP A 865 8.85 -22.70 18.24
N SER A 866 9.52 -21.61 18.63
CA SER A 866 8.87 -20.32 18.91
C SER A 866 8.37 -19.55 17.67
N PHE A 867 8.76 -19.96 16.45
CA PHE A 867 8.15 -19.49 15.20
C PHE A 867 7.09 -20.47 14.65
N GLY A 868 6.68 -21.46 15.44
CA GLY A 868 5.60 -22.40 15.10
C GLY A 868 6.05 -23.74 14.51
N GLU A 869 7.37 -24.00 14.40
CA GLU A 869 7.88 -25.28 13.91
C GLU A 869 7.41 -26.44 14.82
N ARG A 870 6.89 -27.51 14.21
CA ARG A 870 6.41 -28.70 14.92
C ARG A 870 6.89 -30.02 14.30
N SER A 871 7.35 -30.00 13.05
CA SER A 871 8.06 -31.10 12.41
C SER A 871 9.57 -30.86 12.39
N VAL A 872 10.38 -31.94 12.39
CA VAL A 872 11.84 -31.84 12.26
C VAL A 872 12.44 -32.92 11.36
N MET A 873 13.16 -32.47 10.33
CA MET A 873 13.99 -33.30 9.44
C MET A 873 15.05 -34.05 10.25
N THR A 874 14.96 -35.38 10.24
CA THR A 874 15.63 -36.30 11.15
C THR A 874 16.55 -37.24 10.34
N PRO A 875 17.87 -36.99 10.34
CA PRO A 875 18.84 -37.82 9.61
C PRO A 875 18.91 -39.24 10.13
N LEU A 876 19.12 -40.21 9.24
CA LEU A 876 19.08 -41.63 9.57
C LEU A 876 20.51 -42.24 9.61
N ALA A 877 20.77 -43.23 8.75
CA ALA A 877 22.02 -44.01 8.72
C ALA A 877 23.10 -43.48 7.74
N GLU A 878 22.84 -42.36 7.07
CA GLU A 878 23.64 -41.87 5.93
C GLU A 878 24.68 -40.80 6.31
N GLY A 879 25.76 -40.75 5.53
CA GLY A 879 26.83 -39.76 5.63
C GLY A 879 27.85 -40.05 6.74
N THR A 880 28.86 -39.19 6.84
CA THR A 880 29.99 -39.36 7.80
C THR A 880 29.55 -39.32 9.27
N TYR A 881 28.48 -38.57 9.57
CA TYR A 881 27.94 -38.36 10.92
C TYR A 881 26.42 -38.66 10.92
N PRO A 882 26.03 -39.96 10.96
CA PRO A 882 24.64 -40.36 11.07
C PRO A 882 24.12 -40.25 12.51
N LEU A 883 22.79 -40.25 12.69
CA LEU A 883 22.17 -40.46 14.01
C LEU A 883 22.06 -41.95 14.35
N ILE A 884 21.89 -42.80 13.35
CA ILE A 884 21.83 -44.26 13.51
C ILE A 884 23.11 -44.86 12.93
N LYS A 885 23.99 -45.41 13.77
CA LYS A 885 25.25 -45.99 13.27
C LYS A 885 25.04 -47.44 12.86
N THR A 886 25.14 -47.71 11.56
CA THR A 886 25.25 -49.08 11.04
C THR A 886 26.54 -49.73 11.55
N ARG A 887 26.44 -50.97 12.01
CA ARG A 887 27.55 -51.83 12.42
C ARG A 887 27.44 -53.18 11.72
N HIS A 888 28.54 -53.92 11.60
CA HIS A 888 28.52 -55.28 11.05
C HIS A 888 29.39 -56.27 11.86
N ASP A 889 28.96 -57.53 11.91
CA ASP A 889 29.72 -58.64 12.51
C ASP A 889 30.68 -59.30 11.50
N ASP A 890 31.47 -60.27 11.96
CA ASP A 890 32.40 -61.06 11.14
C ASP A 890 31.69 -61.91 10.06
N ASN A 891 30.34 -62.02 10.09
CA ASN A 891 29.52 -62.73 9.10
C ASN A 891 28.89 -61.79 8.06
N GLY A 892 28.98 -60.46 8.26
CA GLY A 892 28.35 -59.45 7.42
C GLY A 892 26.91 -59.08 7.79
N ASN A 893 26.39 -59.53 8.94
CA ASN A 893 25.06 -59.14 9.43
C ASN A 893 25.08 -57.69 9.92
N TYR A 894 24.08 -56.89 9.56
CA TYR A 894 23.95 -55.52 10.04
C TYR A 894 23.25 -55.45 11.40
N THR A 895 23.73 -54.52 12.24
CA THR A 895 23.06 -54.06 13.47
C THR A 895 23.11 -52.54 13.52
N PHE A 896 22.20 -51.91 14.27
CA PHE A 896 22.02 -50.47 14.27
C PHE A 896 22.10 -49.90 15.69
N ASP A 897 22.91 -48.85 15.87
CA ASP A 897 23.09 -48.13 17.12
C ASP A 897 22.34 -46.79 17.06
N TYR A 898 21.20 -46.75 17.74
CA TYR A 898 20.24 -45.64 17.77
C TYR A 898 20.59 -44.56 18.81
N THR A 899 21.73 -44.62 19.51
CA THR A 899 22.01 -43.76 20.69
C THR A 899 21.87 -42.25 20.39
N ASN A 900 22.27 -41.79 19.20
CA ASN A 900 22.11 -40.39 18.80
C ASN A 900 20.69 -40.10 18.25
N PHE A 901 20.03 -41.08 17.64
CA PHE A 901 18.65 -40.96 17.16
C PHE A 901 17.67 -40.80 18.31
N ASP A 902 17.80 -41.62 19.36
CA ASP A 902 16.97 -41.51 20.57
C ASP A 902 17.17 -40.15 21.24
N ARG A 903 18.44 -39.73 21.43
CA ARG A 903 18.78 -38.42 21.98
C ARG A 903 18.27 -37.24 21.13
N TRP A 904 18.12 -37.42 19.82
CA TRP A 904 17.52 -36.42 18.92
C TRP A 904 16.01 -36.34 19.10
N VAL A 905 15.31 -37.47 18.99
CA VAL A 905 13.85 -37.54 19.13
C VAL A 905 13.42 -37.03 20.51
N GLU A 906 14.05 -37.51 21.58
CA GLU A 906 13.78 -37.10 22.96
C GLU A 906 14.04 -35.59 23.15
N MET A 907 15.16 -35.05 22.64
CA MET A 907 15.48 -33.61 22.76
C MET A 907 14.48 -32.69 22.04
N PHE A 908 13.95 -33.09 20.88
CA PHE A 908 12.97 -32.30 20.14
C PHE A 908 11.55 -32.50 20.69
N SER A 909 11.22 -33.69 21.21
CA SER A 909 9.98 -33.92 21.97
C SER A 909 9.94 -33.10 23.27
N ASP A 910 11.06 -32.99 24.02
CA ASP A 910 11.22 -32.10 25.19
C ASP A 910 10.88 -30.63 24.85
N LEU A 911 11.18 -30.20 23.62
CA LEU A 911 10.92 -28.85 23.13
C LEU A 911 9.47 -28.65 22.66
N GLY A 912 8.72 -29.73 22.42
CA GLY A 912 7.34 -29.68 21.94
C GLY A 912 7.17 -29.84 20.42
N PHE A 913 8.13 -30.46 19.73
CA PHE A 913 7.92 -30.97 18.36
C PHE A 913 7.05 -32.24 18.40
N THR A 914 6.21 -32.40 17.38
CA THR A 914 5.19 -33.46 17.29
C THR A 914 5.36 -34.39 16.10
N GLN A 915 6.21 -34.03 15.12
CA GLN A 915 6.50 -34.87 13.95
C GLN A 915 8.01 -34.97 13.69
N PHE A 916 8.44 -36.16 13.28
CA PHE A 916 9.81 -36.51 12.94
C PHE A 916 9.87 -37.01 11.50
N GLU A 917 10.39 -36.18 10.62
CA GLU A 917 10.59 -36.49 9.20
C GLU A 917 11.88 -37.28 9.02
N GLY A 918 11.80 -38.60 8.95
CA GLY A 918 12.90 -39.45 8.55
C GLY A 918 13.44 -39.02 7.18
N ALA A 919 14.71 -38.64 7.12
CA ALA A 919 15.33 -38.16 5.89
C ALA A 919 15.22 -39.18 4.74
N HIS A 920 15.12 -38.65 3.51
CA HIS A 920 14.97 -39.42 2.27
C HIS A 920 15.93 -40.62 2.19
N ALA A 921 15.57 -41.64 1.40
CA ALA A 921 16.51 -42.68 1.00
C ALA A 921 17.47 -42.14 -0.07
N THR A 922 18.37 -41.24 0.31
CA THR A 922 19.13 -40.41 -0.63
C THR A 922 20.15 -41.20 -1.45
N PHE A 923 20.86 -40.49 -2.33
CA PHE A 923 22.06 -40.95 -3.01
C PHE A 923 23.35 -40.82 -2.18
N ASN A 924 23.28 -40.60 -0.85
CA ASN A 924 24.47 -40.48 0.00
C ASN A 924 25.11 -41.84 0.31
N ALA A 925 26.38 -41.81 0.69
CA ALA A 925 27.09 -43.01 1.14
C ALA A 925 26.63 -43.47 2.54
N VAL A 926 26.46 -44.77 2.71
CA VAL A 926 26.26 -45.43 4.02
C VAL A 926 27.56 -46.07 4.45
N TYR A 927 28.02 -45.75 5.66
CA TYR A 927 29.18 -46.37 6.29
C TYR A 927 28.75 -47.37 7.36
N SER A 928 29.52 -48.43 7.55
CA SER A 928 29.35 -49.38 8.65
C SER A 928 30.65 -49.58 9.41
N TRP A 929 30.55 -49.74 10.72
CA TRP A 929 31.68 -49.99 11.61
C TRP A 929 31.71 -51.45 12.06
N HIS A 930 32.83 -52.14 11.85
CA HIS A 930 32.97 -53.53 12.25
C HIS A 930 32.97 -53.66 13.79
N ILE A 931 32.14 -54.56 14.34
CA ILE A 931 31.84 -54.60 15.78
C ILE A 931 33.08 -54.88 16.64
N SER A 932 33.97 -55.77 16.20
CA SER A 932 35.13 -56.20 17.00
C SER A 932 36.40 -55.36 16.78
N THR A 933 36.53 -54.66 15.64
CA THR A 933 37.74 -53.90 15.27
C THR A 933 37.53 -52.39 15.17
N GLY A 934 36.29 -51.91 15.16
CA GLY A 934 35.96 -50.50 14.95
C GLY A 934 36.26 -49.97 13.53
N GLN A 935 36.69 -50.83 12.61
CA GLN A 935 37.04 -50.42 11.24
C GLN A 935 35.80 -49.95 10.48
N ARG A 936 35.86 -48.73 9.93
CA ARG A 936 34.81 -48.19 9.06
C ARG A 936 35.01 -48.68 7.62
N VAL A 937 33.93 -49.19 7.02
CA VAL A 937 33.83 -49.52 5.59
C VAL A 937 32.67 -48.75 4.95
N THR A 938 32.74 -48.53 3.64
CA THR A 938 31.61 -48.04 2.84
C THR A 938 30.74 -49.24 2.46
N VAL A 939 29.46 -49.24 2.85
CA VAL A 939 28.49 -50.29 2.51
C VAL A 939 27.74 -49.93 1.23
N LEU A 940 27.26 -48.69 1.15
CA LEU A 940 26.74 -48.08 -0.08
C LEU A 940 27.62 -46.87 -0.43
N PRO A 941 28.09 -46.72 -1.68
CA PRO A 941 28.75 -45.50 -2.11
C PRO A 941 27.72 -44.37 -2.27
N SER A 942 28.14 -43.21 -2.78
CA SER A 942 27.18 -42.17 -3.17
C SER A 942 26.71 -42.48 -4.60
N ASP A 943 25.53 -43.10 -4.73
CA ASP A 943 25.03 -43.69 -5.97
C ASP A 943 23.49 -43.69 -6.08
N ALA A 944 22.98 -43.92 -7.30
CA ALA A 944 21.56 -44.01 -7.60
C ALA A 944 20.87 -45.20 -6.89
N ILE A 945 19.54 -45.12 -6.69
CA ILE A 945 18.76 -46.22 -6.11
C ILE A 945 18.93 -47.48 -6.96
N ASN A 946 19.56 -48.50 -6.36
CA ASN A 946 19.90 -49.76 -7.03
C ASN A 946 19.62 -50.94 -6.10
N GLN A 947 19.79 -52.16 -6.61
CA GLN A 947 19.44 -53.39 -5.88
C GLN A 947 20.17 -53.55 -4.54
N ALA A 948 21.39 -53.03 -4.39
CA ALA A 948 22.12 -53.06 -3.12
C ALA A 948 21.56 -52.03 -2.12
N ARG A 949 21.21 -50.82 -2.57
CA ARG A 949 20.54 -49.82 -1.74
C ARG A 949 19.16 -50.29 -1.30
N LEU A 950 18.36 -50.87 -2.20
CA LEU A 950 17.05 -51.47 -1.86
C LEU A 950 17.20 -52.61 -0.84
N TYR A 951 18.17 -53.52 -1.00
CA TYR A 951 18.44 -54.61 -0.05
C TYR A 951 18.87 -54.10 1.33
N PHE A 952 19.74 -53.07 1.39
CA PHE A 952 20.09 -52.43 2.65
C PHE A 952 18.87 -51.80 3.33
N LEU A 953 18.01 -51.10 2.57
CA LEU A 953 16.80 -50.48 3.08
C LEU A 953 15.78 -51.51 3.59
N THR A 954 15.65 -52.69 2.97
CA THR A 954 14.85 -53.80 3.50
C THR A 954 15.26 -54.17 4.93
N ILE A 955 16.57 -54.27 5.20
CA ILE A 955 17.10 -54.62 6.52
C ILE A 955 17.00 -53.44 7.50
N PHE A 956 17.33 -52.23 7.03
CA PHE A 956 17.37 -51.03 7.86
C PHE A 956 15.98 -50.56 8.30
N TRP A 957 15.00 -50.54 7.38
CA TRP A 957 13.64 -50.09 7.69
C TRP A 957 12.86 -51.09 8.54
N ASP A 958 13.08 -52.40 8.40
CA ASP A 958 12.51 -53.40 9.33
C ASP A 958 13.03 -53.17 10.76
N ALA A 959 14.35 -53.05 10.92
CA ALA A 959 14.95 -52.77 12.23
C ALA A 959 14.51 -51.41 12.81
N LEU A 960 14.41 -50.36 11.98
CA LEU A 960 13.90 -49.05 12.39
C LEU A 960 12.41 -49.10 12.77
N TYR A 961 11.56 -49.83 12.04
CA TYR A 961 10.16 -50.01 12.38
C TYR A 961 10.00 -50.71 13.73
N GLN A 962 10.78 -51.77 13.99
CA GLN A 962 10.81 -52.47 15.27
C GLN A 962 11.29 -51.57 16.43
N HIS A 963 12.28 -50.70 16.18
CA HIS A 963 12.74 -49.72 17.17
C HIS A 963 11.70 -48.63 17.46
N LEU A 964 11.06 -48.08 16.42
CA LEU A 964 9.96 -47.12 16.55
C LEU A 964 8.75 -47.72 17.27
N ASP A 965 8.45 -49.01 17.07
CA ASP A 965 7.42 -49.74 17.81
C ASP A 965 7.79 -49.87 19.30
N ALA A 966 9.00 -50.34 19.60
CA ALA A 966 9.50 -50.53 20.96
C ALA A 966 9.60 -49.22 21.77
N LYS A 967 9.83 -48.08 21.11
CA LYS A 967 9.84 -46.73 21.71
C LYS A 967 8.45 -46.07 21.74
N GLY A 968 7.45 -46.63 21.06
CA GLY A 968 6.11 -46.04 20.93
C GLY A 968 6.02 -44.82 20.00
N TRP A 969 6.97 -44.67 19.08
CA TRP A 969 7.16 -43.48 18.23
C TRP A 969 6.54 -43.56 16.83
N LYS A 970 5.87 -44.68 16.49
CA LYS A 970 5.26 -44.86 15.16
C LYS A 970 4.21 -43.80 14.78
N SER A 971 3.51 -43.21 15.76
CA SER A 971 2.49 -42.18 15.51
C SER A 971 3.04 -40.76 15.31
N ILE A 972 4.33 -40.53 15.55
CA ILE A 972 5.00 -39.22 15.44
C ILE A 972 6.11 -39.22 14.37
N TYR A 973 6.27 -40.31 13.62
CA TYR A 973 7.32 -40.47 12.62
C TYR A 973 6.73 -40.65 11.22
N VAL A 974 7.31 -39.94 10.25
CA VAL A 974 6.99 -40.06 8.81
C VAL A 974 8.30 -40.25 8.03
N GLN A 975 8.29 -41.02 6.95
CA GLN A 975 9.50 -41.33 6.18
C GLN A 975 9.47 -40.64 4.81
N HIS A 976 10.47 -39.82 4.49
CA HIS A 976 10.70 -39.39 3.12
C HIS A 976 11.29 -40.52 2.27
N LEU A 977 10.89 -40.67 1.01
CA LEU A 977 11.44 -41.65 0.09
C LEU A 977 12.45 -41.01 -0.88
N ILE A 978 12.01 -40.10 -1.75
CA ILE A 978 12.81 -39.41 -2.77
C ILE A 978 12.24 -38.00 -2.99
N ASP A 979 13.10 -36.99 -2.88
CA ASP A 979 12.81 -35.58 -3.19
C ASP A 979 12.60 -35.39 -4.71
N GLU A 980 11.53 -34.71 -5.11
CA GLU A 980 11.12 -34.42 -6.51
C GLU A 980 11.39 -35.58 -7.52
N PRO A 981 10.74 -36.75 -7.37
CA PRO A 981 11.10 -37.95 -8.12
C PRO A 981 10.81 -37.82 -9.63
N ALA A 982 11.81 -38.17 -10.44
CA ALA A 982 11.74 -38.13 -11.90
C ALA A 982 11.35 -39.49 -12.56
N ASP A 983 11.41 -40.61 -11.82
CA ASP A 983 11.14 -41.96 -12.32
C ASP A 983 10.13 -42.69 -11.41
N VAL A 984 8.92 -42.91 -11.94
CA VAL A 984 7.81 -43.60 -11.27
C VAL A 984 8.15 -45.07 -10.95
N GLY A 985 8.95 -45.74 -11.78
CA GLY A 985 9.35 -47.14 -11.57
C GLY A 985 10.38 -47.28 -10.45
N VAL A 986 11.32 -46.33 -10.33
CA VAL A 986 12.24 -46.25 -9.20
C VAL A 986 11.48 -45.93 -7.91
N TYR A 987 10.57 -44.94 -7.94
CA TYR A 987 9.75 -44.58 -6.79
C TYR A 987 8.85 -45.75 -6.33
N GLN A 988 8.15 -46.43 -7.25
CA GLN A 988 7.36 -47.62 -6.97
C GLN A 988 8.21 -48.75 -6.36
N SER A 989 9.43 -48.97 -6.86
CA SER A 989 10.35 -49.99 -6.32
C SER A 989 10.74 -49.68 -4.87
N LEU A 990 10.95 -48.41 -4.53
CA LEU A 990 11.27 -47.95 -3.19
C LEU A 990 10.05 -47.97 -2.26
N HIS A 991 8.91 -47.49 -2.72
CA HIS A 991 7.62 -47.57 -2.03
C HIS A 991 7.25 -49.01 -1.67
N ASN A 992 7.49 -49.98 -2.58
CA ASN A 992 7.23 -51.40 -2.31
C ASN A 992 8.07 -51.94 -1.14
N VAL A 993 9.33 -51.49 -0.99
CA VAL A 993 10.17 -51.85 0.17
C VAL A 993 9.66 -51.14 1.43
N PHE A 994 9.36 -49.84 1.35
CA PHE A 994 8.80 -49.07 2.46
C PHE A 994 7.49 -49.69 2.99
N ALA A 995 6.50 -49.94 2.14
CA ALA A 995 5.22 -50.51 2.52
C ALA A 995 5.31 -51.94 3.08
N THR A 996 6.33 -52.71 2.65
CA THR A 996 6.60 -54.07 3.17
C THR A 996 7.29 -54.03 4.54
N ASN A 997 8.27 -53.14 4.73
CA ASN A 997 9.14 -53.11 5.91
C ASN A 997 8.72 -52.11 6.98
N MET A 998 7.85 -51.14 6.66
CA MET A 998 7.28 -50.17 7.59
C MET A 998 5.73 -50.14 7.53
N PRO A 999 5.05 -51.29 7.71
CA PRO A 999 3.62 -51.41 7.45
C PRO A 999 2.78 -50.48 8.35
N GLY A 1000 1.96 -49.64 7.71
CA GLY A 1000 1.09 -48.65 8.36
C GLY A 1000 1.76 -47.32 8.71
N MET A 1001 3.02 -47.10 8.34
CA MET A 1001 3.68 -45.80 8.47
C MET A 1001 3.29 -44.87 7.30
N LYS A 1002 3.23 -43.55 7.56
CA LYS A 1002 3.08 -42.54 6.50
C LYS A 1002 4.44 -42.23 5.84
N ASN A 1003 4.42 -42.05 4.54
CA ASN A 1003 5.49 -41.38 3.80
C ASN A 1003 5.09 -39.96 3.36
N ILE A 1004 6.09 -39.09 3.23
CA ILE A 1004 5.96 -37.69 2.82
C ILE A 1004 7.00 -37.41 1.74
N ASP A 1005 6.65 -36.80 0.62
CA ASP A 1005 7.62 -36.44 -0.44
C ASP A 1005 7.09 -35.26 -1.27
N ALA A 1006 8.01 -34.48 -1.85
CA ALA A 1006 7.69 -33.40 -2.78
C ALA A 1006 7.44 -33.94 -4.20
N ILE A 1007 6.25 -33.70 -4.76
CA ILE A 1007 5.83 -34.27 -6.06
C ILE A 1007 5.57 -33.15 -7.08
N LEU A 1008 6.60 -32.78 -7.82
CA LEU A 1008 6.53 -31.64 -8.75
C LEU A 1008 5.88 -31.98 -10.11
N PHE A 1009 6.09 -33.20 -10.64
CA PHE A 1009 5.69 -33.58 -12.01
C PHE A 1009 4.75 -34.79 -12.05
N ASN A 1010 3.67 -34.67 -12.82
CA ASN A 1010 2.66 -35.73 -13.02
C ASN A 1010 2.13 -36.36 -11.70
N PRO A 1011 1.65 -35.56 -10.73
CA PRO A 1011 1.37 -36.02 -9.37
C PRO A 1011 0.47 -37.26 -9.31
N THR A 1012 -0.56 -37.34 -10.16
CA THR A 1012 -1.46 -38.50 -10.32
C THR A 1012 -0.76 -39.87 -10.46
N ASN A 1013 0.47 -39.91 -11.00
CA ASN A 1013 1.24 -41.16 -11.12
C ASN A 1013 1.93 -41.58 -9.82
N TYR A 1014 2.14 -40.64 -8.89
CA TYR A 1014 2.81 -40.83 -7.61
C TYR A 1014 1.82 -40.88 -6.43
N SER A 1015 0.72 -40.10 -6.46
CA SER A 1015 -0.24 -39.97 -5.36
C SER A 1015 -0.69 -41.29 -4.71
N PRO A 1016 -0.96 -42.39 -5.45
CA PRO A 1016 -1.33 -43.68 -4.85
C PRO A 1016 -0.25 -44.33 -3.96
N MET A 1017 0.99 -43.81 -4.02
CA MET A 1017 2.16 -44.26 -3.27
C MET A 1017 2.61 -43.25 -2.20
N VAL A 1018 1.90 -42.13 -2.01
CA VAL A 1018 2.32 -40.99 -1.18
C VAL A 1018 1.24 -40.66 -0.14
N SER A 1019 1.56 -40.78 1.15
CA SER A 1019 0.60 -40.53 2.24
C SER A 1019 0.41 -39.03 2.53
N ILE A 1020 1.49 -38.25 2.46
CA ILE A 1020 1.51 -36.80 2.61
C ILE A 1020 2.18 -36.22 1.35
N GLU A 1021 1.40 -35.64 0.44
CA GLU A 1021 1.92 -35.18 -0.85
C GLU A 1021 2.22 -33.68 -0.80
N VAL A 1022 3.49 -33.32 -0.94
CA VAL A 1022 3.93 -31.92 -0.82
C VAL A 1022 4.01 -31.30 -2.23
N LEU A 1023 3.20 -30.28 -2.49
CA LEU A 1023 3.03 -29.65 -3.80
C LEU A 1023 3.44 -28.18 -3.76
N ASN A 1024 4.10 -27.67 -4.80
CA ASN A 1024 4.38 -26.24 -4.91
C ASN A 1024 3.10 -25.48 -5.30
N LEU A 1025 3.05 -24.17 -5.06
CA LEU A 1025 1.84 -23.38 -5.28
C LEU A 1025 1.20 -23.54 -6.68
N PRO A 1026 1.96 -23.50 -7.81
CA PRO A 1026 1.38 -23.75 -9.14
C PRO A 1026 0.78 -25.15 -9.30
N THR A 1027 1.48 -26.20 -8.85
CA THR A 1027 0.99 -27.59 -8.97
C THR A 1027 -0.20 -27.83 -8.04
N LEU A 1028 -0.20 -27.26 -6.83
CA LEU A 1028 -1.30 -27.34 -5.87
C LEU A 1028 -2.58 -26.69 -6.43
N ALA A 1029 -2.46 -25.51 -7.04
CA ALA A 1029 -3.58 -24.81 -7.66
C ALA A 1029 -4.11 -25.54 -8.91
N ALA A 1030 -3.21 -26.07 -9.75
CA ALA A 1030 -3.58 -26.79 -10.98
C ALA A 1030 -4.24 -28.17 -10.73
N ASN A 1031 -4.06 -28.77 -9.55
CA ASN A 1031 -4.49 -30.15 -9.26
C ASN A 1031 -5.57 -30.26 -8.17
N GLN A 1032 -6.40 -29.22 -7.96
CA GLN A 1032 -7.40 -29.21 -6.87
C GLN A 1032 -8.38 -30.42 -6.86
N ASN A 1033 -8.72 -31.01 -8.01
CA ASN A 1033 -9.52 -32.25 -8.04
C ASN A 1033 -8.79 -33.45 -7.40
N LEU A 1034 -7.46 -33.53 -7.56
CA LEU A 1034 -6.62 -34.54 -6.92
C LEU A 1034 -6.46 -34.25 -5.42
N VAL A 1035 -6.30 -32.99 -5.04
CA VAL A 1035 -6.26 -32.56 -3.63
C VAL A 1035 -7.55 -32.98 -2.91
N ASN A 1036 -8.71 -32.62 -3.44
CA ASN A 1036 -10.00 -32.97 -2.88
C ASN A 1036 -10.22 -34.49 -2.76
N GLN A 1037 -9.76 -35.27 -3.77
CA GLN A 1037 -9.80 -36.73 -3.71
C GLN A 1037 -8.88 -37.29 -2.60
N ARG A 1038 -7.63 -36.82 -2.50
CA ARG A 1038 -6.68 -37.23 -1.45
C ARG A 1038 -7.23 -36.97 -0.04
N LEU A 1039 -7.82 -35.80 0.17
CA LEU A 1039 -8.44 -35.42 1.44
C LEU A 1039 -9.64 -36.31 1.78
N ALA A 1040 -10.47 -36.65 0.81
CA ALA A 1040 -11.59 -37.59 0.97
C ALA A 1040 -11.11 -39.03 1.27
N ASP A 1041 -9.97 -39.43 0.73
CA ASP A 1041 -9.30 -40.72 1.03
C ASP A 1041 -8.56 -40.71 2.39
N GLY A 1042 -8.59 -39.61 3.14
CA GLY A 1042 -7.93 -39.47 4.45
C GLY A 1042 -6.41 -39.26 4.39
N ASN A 1043 -5.88 -38.95 3.21
CA ASN A 1043 -4.48 -38.58 3.01
C ASN A 1043 -4.27 -37.07 3.22
N GLU A 1044 -3.01 -36.66 3.36
CA GLU A 1044 -2.65 -35.24 3.51
C GLU A 1044 -2.08 -34.67 2.20
N VAL A 1045 -2.20 -33.34 2.10
CA VAL A 1045 -1.55 -32.49 1.10
C VAL A 1045 -0.90 -31.31 1.82
N TRP A 1046 0.35 -31.02 1.50
CA TRP A 1046 1.11 -29.90 2.07
C TRP A 1046 1.57 -28.95 0.96
N LEU A 1047 1.73 -27.66 1.29
CA LEU A 1047 2.29 -26.64 0.40
C LEU A 1047 3.81 -26.53 0.59
N TYR A 1048 4.59 -26.30 -0.47
CA TYR A 1048 5.97 -25.81 -0.33
C TYR A 1048 6.28 -24.62 -1.23
N SER A 1049 7.35 -23.91 -0.87
CA SER A 1049 8.11 -23.07 -1.80
C SER A 1049 9.60 -23.23 -1.59
N CYS A 1050 10.36 -22.90 -2.62
CA CYS A 1050 11.81 -22.93 -2.66
C CYS A 1050 12.30 -21.74 -3.51
N CYS A 1051 13.35 -21.94 -4.31
CA CYS A 1051 13.74 -21.05 -5.38
C CYS A 1051 12.59 -20.73 -6.36
N SER A 1052 11.59 -21.61 -6.47
CA SER A 1052 10.34 -21.43 -7.22
C SER A 1052 9.10 -21.50 -6.28
N PRO A 1053 7.92 -20.98 -6.66
CA PRO A 1053 7.63 -20.28 -7.93
C PRO A 1053 8.25 -18.88 -7.99
N TYR A 1054 8.09 -18.19 -9.12
CA TYR A 1054 8.76 -16.93 -9.43
C TYR A 1054 7.77 -15.75 -9.50
N PRO A 1055 8.20 -14.52 -9.13
CA PRO A 1055 7.46 -13.30 -9.43
C PRO A 1055 7.52 -12.95 -10.93
N PRO A 1056 6.66 -12.05 -11.44
CA PRO A 1056 5.51 -11.44 -10.76
C PRO A 1056 4.33 -12.40 -10.63
N GLU A 1057 4.30 -13.52 -11.37
CA GLU A 1057 3.11 -14.37 -11.47
C GLU A 1057 2.74 -15.08 -10.16
N TYR A 1058 3.70 -15.33 -9.26
CA TYR A 1058 3.48 -16.01 -7.99
C TYR A 1058 4.29 -15.39 -6.83
N PRO A 1059 3.80 -15.45 -5.58
CA PRO A 1059 4.49 -14.95 -4.41
C PRO A 1059 5.61 -15.88 -3.94
N ASN A 1060 6.68 -15.32 -3.38
CA ASN A 1060 7.70 -16.10 -2.66
C ASN A 1060 8.29 -15.30 -1.49
N ARG A 1061 9.11 -15.94 -0.64
CA ARG A 1061 9.61 -15.42 0.65
C ARG A 1061 11.12 -15.10 0.62
N HIS A 1062 11.58 -14.54 -0.49
CA HIS A 1062 12.97 -14.10 -0.69
C HIS A 1062 13.22 -12.73 -0.04
N LEU A 1063 14.50 -12.40 0.22
CA LEU A 1063 14.91 -11.18 0.95
C LEU A 1063 14.57 -9.88 0.23
N ASP A 1064 14.46 -9.89 -1.10
CA ASP A 1064 14.09 -8.73 -1.92
C ASP A 1064 12.58 -8.62 -2.17
N LEU A 1065 11.76 -9.46 -1.53
CA LEU A 1065 10.30 -9.43 -1.59
C LEU A 1065 9.69 -8.89 -0.29
N ARG A 1066 8.43 -8.43 -0.39
CA ARG A 1066 7.62 -7.89 0.72
C ARG A 1066 7.43 -8.92 1.83
N LEU A 1067 7.33 -8.49 3.09
CA LEU A 1067 7.03 -9.42 4.20
C LEU A 1067 5.55 -9.84 4.23
N THR A 1068 4.64 -9.13 3.55
CA THR A 1068 3.27 -9.62 3.28
C THR A 1068 3.28 -10.98 2.60
N SER A 1069 4.17 -11.21 1.61
CA SER A 1069 4.42 -12.53 1.01
C SER A 1069 4.88 -13.58 2.03
N GLY A 1070 5.46 -13.17 3.15
CA GLY A 1070 5.79 -14.04 4.29
C GLY A 1070 4.55 -14.51 5.04
N ARG A 1071 3.64 -13.57 5.35
CA ARG A 1071 2.37 -13.82 6.06
C ARG A 1071 1.34 -14.56 5.21
N LEU A 1072 1.39 -14.39 3.89
CA LEU A 1072 0.50 -14.97 2.88
C LEU A 1072 0.53 -16.50 2.78
N TYR A 1073 1.68 -17.15 2.98
CA TYR A 1073 1.81 -18.59 2.66
C TYR A 1073 0.88 -19.51 3.46
N PRO A 1074 0.64 -19.27 4.77
CA PRO A 1074 -0.44 -19.93 5.51
C PRO A 1074 -1.85 -19.63 4.94
N TRP A 1075 -2.17 -18.41 4.53
CA TRP A 1075 -3.47 -18.09 3.89
C TRP A 1075 -3.67 -18.87 2.57
N LEU A 1076 -2.62 -18.98 1.75
CA LEU A 1076 -2.61 -19.83 0.55
C LEU A 1076 -2.81 -21.31 0.87
N ALA A 1077 -2.19 -21.81 1.94
CA ALA A 1077 -2.36 -23.19 2.38
C ALA A 1077 -3.81 -23.46 2.83
N TYR A 1078 -4.45 -22.54 3.55
CA TYR A 1078 -5.86 -22.64 3.91
C TYR A 1078 -6.75 -22.66 2.65
N PHE A 1079 -6.59 -21.67 1.77
CA PHE A 1079 -7.38 -21.51 0.54
C PHE A 1079 -7.34 -22.75 -0.37
N TYR A 1080 -6.18 -23.41 -0.45
CA TYR A 1080 -5.97 -24.61 -1.26
C TYR A 1080 -6.05 -25.94 -0.49
N ASN A 1081 -6.60 -25.92 0.74
CA ASN A 1081 -6.81 -27.09 1.62
C ASN A 1081 -5.54 -27.91 1.94
N ALA A 1082 -4.37 -27.27 1.97
CA ALA A 1082 -3.14 -27.88 2.45
C ALA A 1082 -3.06 -27.84 3.99
N GLN A 1083 -2.78 -28.98 4.63
CA GLN A 1083 -2.74 -29.12 6.09
C GLN A 1083 -1.36 -28.82 6.70
N GLY A 1084 -0.34 -28.58 5.87
CA GLY A 1084 1.02 -28.31 6.29
C GLY A 1084 1.79 -27.45 5.29
N TYR A 1085 2.89 -26.85 5.77
CA TYR A 1085 3.86 -26.15 4.94
C TYR A 1085 5.28 -26.69 5.16
N CYS A 1086 6.01 -26.87 4.07
CA CYS A 1086 7.42 -27.29 4.05
C CYS A 1086 8.30 -26.25 3.34
N ASN A 1087 9.54 -26.11 3.80
CA ASN A 1087 10.61 -25.51 3.00
C ASN A 1087 11.95 -26.23 3.26
N TRP A 1088 12.71 -26.38 2.18
CA TRP A 1088 13.92 -27.20 2.11
C TRP A 1088 15.11 -26.74 2.97
N ALA A 1089 15.05 -25.56 3.59
CA ALA A 1089 16.18 -25.00 4.33
C ALA A 1089 15.82 -23.98 5.44
N ALA A 1090 15.98 -24.38 6.70
CA ALA A 1090 15.98 -23.43 7.82
C ALA A 1090 17.26 -22.56 7.85
N ASN A 1091 18.44 -23.19 7.68
CA ASN A 1091 19.75 -22.59 7.91
C ASN A 1091 20.86 -23.17 7.00
N ARG A 1092 20.54 -23.56 5.77
CA ARG A 1092 21.47 -24.22 4.84
C ARG A 1092 22.29 -23.20 4.06
N TYR A 1093 23.24 -22.52 4.73
CA TYR A 1093 24.04 -21.44 4.13
C TYR A 1093 24.94 -21.83 2.95
N ARG A 1094 25.09 -23.14 2.64
CA ARG A 1094 25.95 -23.66 1.55
C ARG A 1094 27.42 -23.17 1.61
N GLY A 1095 27.88 -22.78 2.80
CA GLY A 1095 29.21 -22.20 3.04
C GLY A 1095 29.26 -20.67 3.15
N ALA A 1096 28.13 -19.96 2.98
CA ALA A 1096 28.11 -18.50 3.12
C ALA A 1096 28.28 -18.04 4.58
N ASN A 1097 28.72 -16.79 4.69
CA ASN A 1097 28.35 -15.95 5.82
C ASN A 1097 27.01 -15.26 5.49
N PRO A 1098 25.88 -15.68 6.08
CA PRO A 1098 24.54 -15.19 5.69
C PRO A 1098 24.30 -13.70 5.99
N TYR A 1099 25.17 -13.08 6.80
CA TYR A 1099 25.13 -11.65 7.09
C TYR A 1099 25.73 -10.78 5.96
N THR A 1100 26.64 -11.34 5.16
CA THR A 1100 27.40 -10.62 4.11
C THR A 1100 27.21 -11.21 2.70
N SER A 1101 26.26 -12.13 2.53
CA SER A 1101 25.87 -12.72 1.25
C SER A 1101 24.50 -13.36 1.40
N SER A 1102 23.58 -13.09 0.46
CA SER A 1102 22.20 -13.54 0.48
C SER A 1102 21.89 -14.69 -0.48
N ILE A 1103 22.70 -14.91 -1.53
CA ILE A 1103 22.44 -15.91 -2.59
C ILE A 1103 23.05 -17.30 -2.31
N GLY A 1104 23.91 -17.40 -1.29
CA GLY A 1104 24.77 -18.57 -1.04
C GLY A 1104 25.97 -18.64 -2.02
N PRO A 1105 27.11 -19.23 -1.65
CA PRO A 1105 28.34 -19.04 -2.39
C PRO A 1105 28.72 -20.26 -3.25
N LEU A 1106 29.73 -20.05 -4.08
CA LEU A 1106 30.75 -21.07 -4.30
C LEU A 1106 32.05 -20.69 -3.62
N PRO A 1107 32.65 -21.65 -2.91
CA PRO A 1107 34.10 -21.77 -2.83
C PRO A 1107 34.65 -22.84 -3.82
N ASP A 1108 33.81 -23.79 -4.28
CA ASP A 1108 34.31 -25.06 -4.85
C ASP A 1108 33.60 -25.64 -6.10
N GLY A 1109 32.37 -25.27 -6.47
CA GLY A 1109 31.84 -25.58 -7.82
C GLY A 1109 30.36 -25.93 -8.02
N THR A 1110 29.56 -26.22 -6.99
CA THR A 1110 28.24 -26.90 -7.17
C THR A 1110 27.19 -26.16 -8.03
N GLN A 1111 26.86 -24.91 -7.73
CA GLN A 1111 26.03 -24.01 -8.56
C GLN A 1111 26.55 -22.56 -8.48
N ASN A 1112 26.93 -22.00 -9.63
CA ASN A 1112 27.06 -20.55 -9.88
C ASN A 1112 26.53 -20.30 -11.29
N PRO A 1113 25.49 -19.46 -11.49
CA PRO A 1113 24.80 -18.63 -10.49
C PRO A 1113 24.08 -19.42 -9.36
N GLY A 1114 23.70 -18.69 -8.30
CA GLY A 1114 23.15 -19.24 -7.06
C GLY A 1114 21.62 -19.33 -7.03
N HIS A 1115 21.08 -19.52 -5.83
CA HIS A 1115 19.64 -19.49 -5.55
C HIS A 1115 19.15 -18.05 -5.32
N PRO A 1116 17.82 -17.79 -5.40
CA PRO A 1116 17.21 -16.54 -4.96
C PRO A 1116 17.60 -16.12 -3.54
N VAL A 1117 17.51 -14.82 -3.28
CA VAL A 1117 18.11 -14.21 -2.09
C VAL A 1117 17.41 -14.68 -0.81
N GLY A 1118 18.15 -15.34 0.08
CA GLY A 1118 17.64 -15.91 1.32
C GLY A 1118 16.76 -17.16 1.14
N ASP A 1119 16.65 -17.77 -0.05
CA ASP A 1119 15.93 -19.03 -0.24
C ASP A 1119 16.53 -20.18 0.59
N SER A 1120 17.86 -20.20 0.73
CA SER A 1120 18.57 -21.26 1.44
C SER A 1120 18.60 -21.09 2.98
N TRP A 1121 17.95 -20.07 3.55
CA TRP A 1121 17.78 -19.93 5.00
C TRP A 1121 16.73 -18.88 5.43
N PHE A 1122 16.00 -19.21 6.48
CA PHE A 1122 15.11 -18.31 7.22
C PHE A 1122 15.64 -17.98 8.63
N TYR A 1123 16.66 -18.70 9.10
CA TYR A 1123 17.27 -18.55 10.42
C TYR A 1123 18.78 -18.28 10.31
N TYR A 1124 19.32 -17.49 11.24
CA TYR A 1124 20.69 -16.96 11.17
C TYR A 1124 21.57 -17.47 12.32
N LYS A 1125 22.78 -17.97 12.02
CA LYS A 1125 23.70 -18.50 13.03
C LYS A 1125 24.28 -17.42 13.93
N SER A 1126 24.47 -17.73 15.22
CA SER A 1126 25.02 -16.83 16.24
C SER A 1126 26.02 -17.57 17.14
N PRO A 1127 26.71 -16.92 18.10
CA PRO A 1127 27.60 -17.60 19.04
C PRO A 1127 26.94 -18.69 19.88
N SER A 1128 25.60 -18.73 19.98
CA SER A 1128 24.88 -19.64 20.87
C SER A 1128 23.88 -20.60 20.23
N GLY A 1129 23.62 -20.48 18.92
CA GLY A 1129 22.61 -21.25 18.17
C GLY A 1129 22.04 -20.40 17.02
N LEU A 1130 20.90 -20.80 16.45
CA LEU A 1130 20.16 -19.98 15.47
C LEU A 1130 19.43 -18.79 16.12
N ARG A 1131 19.15 -17.76 15.32
CA ARG A 1131 18.28 -16.59 15.54
C ARG A 1131 17.14 -16.59 14.52
N GLY A 1132 16.01 -15.98 14.87
CA GLY A 1132 14.89 -15.74 13.96
C GLY A 1132 15.13 -14.61 12.97
N SER A 1133 14.18 -14.40 12.06
CA SER A 1133 14.19 -13.32 11.07
C SER A 1133 12.82 -12.68 10.89
N MET A 1134 12.77 -11.47 10.32
CA MET A 1134 11.52 -10.78 9.97
C MET A 1134 10.61 -11.62 9.04
N ARG A 1135 11.20 -12.41 8.13
CA ARG A 1135 10.44 -13.36 7.31
C ARG A 1135 9.77 -14.47 8.12
N MET A 1136 10.35 -14.88 9.25
CA MET A 1136 9.69 -15.82 10.18
C MET A 1136 8.71 -15.14 11.14
N VAL A 1137 8.90 -13.87 11.50
CA VAL A 1137 7.89 -13.07 12.22
C VAL A 1137 6.60 -13.01 11.39
N ALA A 1138 6.69 -12.54 10.14
CA ALA A 1138 5.54 -12.46 9.24
C ALA A 1138 4.87 -13.82 8.99
N PHE A 1139 5.67 -14.88 8.79
CA PHE A 1139 5.13 -16.23 8.59
C PHE A 1139 4.42 -16.79 9.84
N ARG A 1140 4.98 -16.59 11.04
CA ARG A 1140 4.35 -16.96 12.33
C ARG A 1140 3.01 -16.23 12.52
N ASP A 1141 2.91 -14.99 12.10
CA ASP A 1141 1.65 -14.24 12.09
C ASP A 1141 0.61 -14.89 11.16
N GLY A 1142 1.02 -15.39 9.99
CA GLY A 1142 0.15 -16.20 9.13
C GLY A 1142 -0.26 -17.54 9.76
N LEU A 1143 0.58 -18.19 10.58
CA LEU A 1143 0.22 -19.42 11.29
C LEU A 1143 -0.91 -19.20 12.31
N GLN A 1144 -0.91 -18.04 12.96
CA GLN A 1144 -2.00 -17.62 13.85
C GLN A 1144 -3.27 -17.41 13.03
N ASP A 1145 -3.17 -16.69 11.91
CA ASP A 1145 -4.30 -16.44 11.01
C ASP A 1145 -4.92 -17.75 10.47
N PHE A 1146 -4.11 -18.71 10.00
CA PHE A 1146 -4.58 -20.06 9.60
C PHE A 1146 -5.31 -20.77 10.75
N THR A 1147 -4.81 -20.63 11.97
CA THR A 1147 -5.41 -21.28 13.15
C THR A 1147 -6.73 -20.61 13.53
N LEU A 1148 -6.85 -19.28 13.40
CA LEU A 1148 -8.10 -18.54 13.56
C LEU A 1148 -9.11 -18.89 12.46
N LEU A 1149 -8.68 -18.97 11.20
CA LEU A 1149 -9.50 -19.45 10.07
C LEU A 1149 -10.06 -20.85 10.35
N LYS A 1150 -9.22 -21.80 10.84
CA LYS A 1150 -9.69 -23.15 11.20
C LYS A 1150 -10.56 -23.22 12.45
N LEU A 1151 -10.46 -22.25 13.37
CA LEU A 1151 -11.41 -22.11 14.47
C LEU A 1151 -12.76 -21.55 13.98
N LEU A 1152 -12.75 -20.57 13.06
CA LEU A 1152 -13.96 -19.98 12.51
C LEU A 1152 -14.69 -20.94 11.56
N GLU A 1153 -13.96 -21.69 10.72
CA GLU A 1153 -14.50 -22.74 9.84
C GLU A 1153 -15.37 -23.75 10.60
N ALA A 1154 -14.97 -24.10 11.83
CA ALA A 1154 -15.68 -25.04 12.69
C ALA A 1154 -17.01 -24.48 13.27
N GLN A 1155 -17.24 -23.17 13.19
CA GLN A 1155 -18.48 -22.50 13.62
C GLN A 1155 -19.31 -21.97 12.44
N ASN A 1156 -18.63 -21.44 11.42
CA ASN A 1156 -19.19 -20.75 10.26
C ASN A 1156 -18.18 -20.79 9.09
N ASP A 1157 -18.26 -21.87 8.31
CA ASP A 1157 -17.48 -22.11 7.09
C ASP A 1157 -17.52 -20.93 6.10
N THR A 1158 -18.69 -20.33 5.95
CA THR A 1158 -19.00 -19.26 4.99
C THR A 1158 -18.33 -17.95 5.39
N ALA A 1159 -18.28 -17.62 6.69
CA ALA A 1159 -17.53 -16.45 7.18
C ALA A 1159 -16.02 -16.61 6.95
N ALA A 1160 -15.46 -17.78 7.28
CA ALA A 1160 -14.05 -18.07 7.02
C ALA A 1160 -13.71 -18.07 5.50
N ALA A 1161 -14.62 -18.57 4.66
CA ALA A 1161 -14.50 -18.56 3.21
C ALA A 1161 -14.55 -17.15 2.59
N ASN A 1162 -15.35 -16.24 3.15
CA ASN A 1162 -15.40 -14.84 2.71
C ASN A 1162 -14.10 -14.11 3.09
N ILE A 1163 -13.65 -14.21 4.35
CA ILE A 1163 -12.46 -13.48 4.82
C ILE A 1163 -11.17 -13.98 4.14
N VAL A 1164 -11.04 -15.29 3.85
CA VAL A 1164 -9.88 -15.76 3.05
C VAL A 1164 -9.90 -15.21 1.62
N ALA A 1165 -11.07 -14.98 1.01
CA ALA A 1165 -11.19 -14.47 -0.36
C ALA A 1165 -10.73 -13.00 -0.51
N GLU A 1166 -10.70 -12.24 0.59
CA GLU A 1166 -10.17 -10.87 0.64
C GLU A 1166 -8.63 -10.84 0.62
N ILE A 1167 -7.97 -11.90 1.09
CA ILE A 1167 -6.50 -12.06 1.07
C ILE A 1167 -6.01 -12.90 -0.12
N VAL A 1168 -6.76 -13.93 -0.53
CA VAL A 1168 -6.40 -14.88 -1.59
C VAL A 1168 -7.55 -15.05 -2.56
N ARG A 1169 -7.35 -14.64 -3.81
CA ARG A 1169 -8.32 -14.82 -4.91
C ARG A 1169 -7.91 -15.97 -5.83
N SER A 1170 -6.59 -16.14 -6.03
CA SER A 1170 -5.97 -17.30 -6.65
C SER A 1170 -4.47 -17.39 -6.32
N ALA A 1171 -3.79 -18.43 -6.78
CA ALA A 1171 -2.33 -18.54 -6.72
C ALA A 1171 -1.58 -17.40 -7.44
N THR A 1172 -2.24 -16.67 -8.34
CA THR A 1172 -1.69 -15.53 -9.10
C THR A 1172 -2.41 -14.21 -8.82
N ASP A 1173 -3.27 -14.15 -7.79
CA ASP A 1173 -4.00 -12.95 -7.37
C ASP A 1173 -4.26 -13.01 -5.86
N TRP A 1174 -3.54 -12.17 -5.11
CA TRP A 1174 -3.50 -12.17 -3.65
C TRP A 1174 -3.23 -10.74 -3.14
N GLU A 1175 -3.43 -10.50 -1.85
CA GLU A 1175 -3.30 -9.15 -1.30
C GLU A 1175 -1.86 -8.79 -0.90
N ILE A 1176 -1.45 -7.56 -1.21
CA ILE A 1176 -0.06 -7.08 -1.09
C ILE A 1176 0.12 -5.91 -0.11
N ASP A 1177 -0.97 -5.29 0.33
CA ASP A 1177 -1.01 -4.27 1.39
C ASP A 1177 -1.04 -4.93 2.78
N PRO A 1178 -0.13 -4.56 3.72
CA PRO A 1178 -0.23 -4.95 5.13
C PRO A 1178 -1.60 -4.71 5.79
N SER A 1179 -2.29 -3.62 5.44
CA SER A 1179 -3.53 -3.17 6.10
C SER A 1179 -4.62 -4.24 6.07
N ALA A 1180 -4.82 -4.87 4.91
CA ALA A 1180 -5.83 -5.90 4.68
C ALA A 1180 -5.59 -7.14 5.56
N TYR A 1181 -4.34 -7.55 5.80
CA TYR A 1181 -4.05 -8.67 6.69
C TYR A 1181 -4.35 -8.35 8.17
N HIS A 1182 -4.22 -7.08 8.58
CA HIS A 1182 -4.58 -6.64 9.93
C HIS A 1182 -6.10 -6.51 10.10
N GLN A 1183 -6.79 -6.04 9.06
CA GLN A 1183 -8.26 -6.00 9.00
C GLN A 1183 -8.82 -7.42 9.04
N ALA A 1184 -8.43 -8.30 8.11
CA ALA A 1184 -8.90 -9.68 8.07
C ALA A 1184 -8.62 -10.48 9.36
N ARG A 1185 -7.53 -10.20 10.10
CA ARG A 1185 -7.34 -10.76 11.45
C ARG A 1185 -8.36 -10.22 12.46
N THR A 1186 -8.68 -8.94 12.39
CA THR A 1186 -9.73 -8.32 13.20
C THR A 1186 -11.08 -8.95 12.89
N ASP A 1187 -11.43 -9.12 11.61
CA ASP A 1187 -12.70 -9.73 11.18
C ASP A 1187 -12.82 -11.20 11.61
N LEU A 1188 -11.73 -11.97 11.57
CA LEU A 1188 -11.68 -13.33 12.13
C LEU A 1188 -11.95 -13.35 13.64
N LEU A 1189 -11.35 -12.41 14.38
CA LEU A 1189 -11.46 -12.36 15.84
C LEU A 1189 -12.81 -11.80 16.31
N GLU A 1190 -13.33 -10.76 15.67
CA GLU A 1190 -14.69 -10.25 15.92
C GLU A 1190 -15.75 -11.27 15.52
N SER A 1191 -15.56 -11.99 14.41
CA SER A 1191 -16.44 -13.11 14.06
C SER A 1191 -16.41 -14.21 15.12
N LEU A 1192 -15.24 -14.54 15.68
CA LEU A 1192 -15.10 -15.57 16.71
C LEU A 1192 -15.64 -15.14 18.08
N ASP A 1193 -15.52 -13.86 18.46
CA ASP A 1193 -16.11 -13.30 19.70
C ASP A 1193 -17.65 -13.48 19.74
N LEU A 1194 -18.33 -13.60 18.60
CA LEU A 1194 -19.79 -13.82 18.53
C LEU A 1194 -20.24 -15.22 19.00
N TYR A 1195 -19.31 -16.16 19.22
CA TYR A 1195 -19.62 -17.55 19.60
C TYR A 1195 -19.23 -17.92 21.05
N ASN A 1196 -18.73 -16.96 21.85
CA ASN A 1196 -18.28 -17.15 23.24
C ASN A 1196 -19.17 -16.44 24.27
#